data_AF-A0A8K9XWW6-F1
#
_entry.id   AF-A0A8K9XWW6-F1
#
_cell.length_a   1.000
_cell.length_b   1.000
_cell.length_c   1.000
_cell.angle_alpha   90.00
_cell.angle_beta   90.00
_cell.angle_gamma   90.00
#
_symmetry.space_group_name_H-M   'P 1'
#
loop_
_entity.id
_entity.type
_entity.pdbx_description
1 polymer ?
#
loop_
_entity_poly.entity_id
_entity_poly.type
_entity_poly.pdbx_seq_one_letter_code
_entity_poly.pdbx_strand_id
1 'polypeptide(L)'
;MYLFPLSLCKPNGRGLSVSPRPRCNMADTCLVWLLGLALRLSLTSCQKIDPANKLPTVTTNYGKLRGLKKDLNNEILGPVEQYLGVPYATAPIGDRRFQPPEAPGSWQEIRNATAFAPVCPQNVHGVLPEIMLPVWFTDNLDVAASYIQNQSEDCLYLNVYVPTEDDIRDRRKKPVMLFIHGGSYMEGTGNMFDASVLAAYGNVIVVSMNYRLGVLGFLSTGDQSAKGNYGLLDQIQALRWLNENIGHFGGDPERITIFGSGAGASCVNLLILSHHSEGLFQRAIAQSGSAISSWSVNYQPLKYTKILARKVGCSHSETAELVDCLRKKNFRELVDQDIQPARYHIAFGPVVDGDVVPDDPEILMQLVWLYYKISSNGEFLNYDILIGVNQGEGLKFVDDSEDNDGISAAAFDYTISNFVDNLYGYPEGKDILRETIKFMYTDWADRDNGDMRRKTLLALFTDHQWVAPAVATAKLHAEFQSPVYFYTFYHHCQTETRPEWADAAHGDEIPYVFGVPMIGATDLFPCNFSKNDVMLSAVVMTYWTNFAKTGDPNLPVPQDTKFIHTKPNRFEEVIWTKFNSKDKQYLHIGLKPRVRDNYRANKVAFWLELVPHLHSLHDEFPPTTRLPPGSTRPPGVPWKPKPRTTGHPYPTFPDPVEPYGSERPRLDLFPGDTRDYSTELSVTVAVGASLLFLNILAFAALYYKRDKRQEMRRHRLSPQRHGGPANDLAHSQEEEIMSLQMKHSEHDPHHDMEPLRPHDILRPACPPDYTLALRRAPDDVPLMTPNTITMIPSTITGMQPLHPFNTFPSTGHNNTLPHPHSTTRV
;
A
#
# COMPACT_ATOMS: atom_id res chain seq x y z
N MET A 1 55.59 -35.14 -13.71
CA MET A 1 56.81 -34.82 -14.50
C MET A 1 58.03 -35.02 -13.58
N TYR A 2 59.20 -35.37 -14.13
CA TYR A 2 60.45 -35.75 -13.42
C TYR A 2 60.80 -34.88 -12.18
N LEU A 3 61.48 -35.39 -11.12
CA LEU A 3 62.89 -35.83 -11.12
C LEU A 3 63.28 -36.85 -10.02
N PHE A 4 64.47 -37.45 -10.17
CA PHE A 4 65.06 -38.54 -9.37
C PHE A 4 65.93 -38.07 -8.16
N PRO A 5 66.34 -38.97 -7.23
CA PRO A 5 67.15 -38.71 -6.04
C PRO A 5 68.64 -39.10 -6.22
N LEU A 6 69.51 -38.91 -5.19
CA LEU A 6 70.56 -39.87 -4.74
C LEU A 6 71.54 -39.30 -3.68
N SER A 7 71.94 -40.17 -2.72
CA SER A 7 73.27 -40.32 -2.07
C SER A 7 73.08 -40.97 -0.67
N LEU A 8 73.31 -42.25 -0.37
CA LEU A 8 74.52 -43.11 -0.44
C LEU A 8 75.73 -42.68 0.41
N CYS A 9 75.87 -43.26 1.61
CA CYS A 9 77.04 -44.11 1.94
C CYS A 9 76.86 -44.93 3.23
N LYS A 10 77.64 -46.02 3.36
CA LYS A 10 77.60 -47.04 4.43
C LYS A 10 79.04 -47.66 4.58
N PRO A 11 79.30 -48.67 5.42
CA PRO A 11 79.90 -48.56 6.77
C PRO A 11 81.33 -49.16 6.90
N ASN A 12 81.98 -48.99 8.07
CA ASN A 12 82.96 -49.89 8.75
C ASN A 12 83.61 -49.12 9.94
N GLY A 13 84.08 -49.70 11.06
CA GLY A 13 83.99 -51.08 11.59
C GLY A 13 85.04 -51.34 12.72
N ARG A 14 84.74 -52.26 13.67
CA ARG A 14 85.60 -52.82 14.76
C ARG A 14 85.91 -51.88 15.96
N GLY A 15 85.93 -52.34 17.24
CA GLY A 15 85.53 -53.63 17.84
C GLY A 15 85.94 -53.77 19.34
N LEU A 16 85.43 -54.80 20.04
CA LEU A 16 85.80 -55.31 21.39
C LEU A 16 85.50 -54.38 22.62
N SER A 17 85.11 -54.81 23.83
CA SER A 17 84.68 -56.11 24.40
C SER A 17 83.99 -55.92 25.79
N VAL A 18 83.39 -56.98 26.35
CA VAL A 18 82.90 -57.18 27.75
C VAL A 18 81.50 -56.63 28.13
N SER A 19 80.74 -57.45 28.88
CA SER A 19 79.34 -57.26 29.33
C SER A 19 79.23 -56.72 30.77
N PRO A 20 78.06 -56.21 31.22
CA PRO A 20 76.95 -57.10 31.64
C PRO A 20 75.53 -56.64 31.26
N ARG A 21 74.56 -57.56 31.39
CA ARG A 21 73.10 -57.31 31.38
C ARG A 21 72.66 -56.61 32.70
N PRO A 22 71.37 -56.22 32.87
CA PRO A 22 70.58 -55.33 32.01
C PRO A 22 69.87 -54.23 32.85
N ARG A 23 69.45 -53.12 32.22
CA ARG A 23 68.25 -52.39 32.69
C ARG A 23 67.33 -52.10 31.50
N CYS A 24 66.18 -52.74 31.52
CA CYS A 24 65.14 -52.54 30.53
C CYS A 24 64.37 -51.25 30.89
N ASN A 25 64.70 -50.14 30.23
CA ASN A 25 63.92 -48.91 30.35
C ASN A 25 62.60 -49.06 29.57
N MET A 26 61.64 -49.77 30.15
CA MET A 26 60.26 -49.83 29.65
C MET A 26 59.61 -48.44 29.58
N ALA A 27 60.12 -47.46 30.31
CA ALA A 27 59.63 -46.09 30.28
C ALA A 27 59.76 -45.43 28.89
N ASP A 28 60.91 -45.62 28.21
CA ASP A 28 61.20 -44.92 26.96
C ASP A 28 60.39 -45.49 25.78
N THR A 29 60.20 -46.82 25.73
CA THR A 29 59.33 -47.45 24.74
C THR A 29 57.85 -47.15 24.99
N CYS A 30 57.40 -47.07 26.26
CA CYS A 30 56.06 -46.58 26.58
C CYS A 30 55.86 -45.12 26.18
N LEU A 31 56.85 -44.23 26.39
CA LEU A 31 56.73 -42.82 25.99
C LEU A 31 56.60 -42.66 24.48
N VAL A 32 57.41 -43.39 23.70
CA VAL A 32 57.34 -43.36 22.22
C VAL A 32 56.02 -43.96 21.71
N TRP A 33 55.50 -45.01 22.35
CA TRP A 33 54.17 -45.54 22.03
C TRP A 33 53.04 -44.58 22.43
N LEU A 34 53.13 -43.90 23.58
CA LEU A 34 52.13 -42.91 24.01
C LEU A 34 52.15 -41.66 23.12
N LEU A 35 53.33 -41.17 22.72
CA LEU A 35 53.48 -40.10 21.73
C LEU A 35 52.97 -40.53 20.36
N GLY A 36 53.26 -41.75 19.92
CA GLY A 36 52.74 -42.30 18.66
C GLY A 36 51.23 -42.50 18.68
N LEU A 37 50.66 -42.90 19.83
CA LEU A 37 49.22 -43.03 20.03
C LEU A 37 48.55 -41.65 20.10
N ALA A 38 49.15 -40.68 20.79
CA ALA A 38 48.67 -39.30 20.84
C ALA A 38 48.72 -38.63 19.46
N LEU A 39 49.78 -38.84 18.69
CA LEU A 39 49.90 -38.32 17.31
C LEU A 39 48.90 -38.99 16.36
N ARG A 40 48.61 -40.29 16.53
CA ARG A 40 47.54 -40.96 15.79
C ARG A 40 46.15 -40.49 16.24
N LEU A 41 45.94 -40.25 17.53
CA LEU A 41 44.68 -39.72 18.07
C LEU A 41 44.42 -38.29 17.57
N SER A 42 45.44 -37.43 17.49
CA SER A 42 45.32 -36.09 16.90
C SER A 42 45.13 -36.11 15.39
N LEU A 43 45.70 -37.09 14.67
CA LEU A 43 45.43 -37.30 13.23
C LEU A 43 44.06 -37.94 12.94
N THR A 44 43.51 -38.76 13.85
CA THR A 44 42.10 -39.18 13.81
C THR A 44 41.14 -38.11 14.34
N SER A 45 41.66 -37.05 14.96
CA SER A 45 40.96 -35.81 15.25
C SER A 45 41.02 -34.80 14.09
N CYS A 46 41.24 -35.29 12.85
CA CYS A 46 40.62 -34.64 11.70
C CYS A 46 39.13 -34.50 11.98
N GLN A 47 38.66 -33.26 12.06
CA GLN A 47 37.28 -32.94 12.42
C GLN A 47 36.32 -33.80 11.59
N LYS A 48 35.53 -34.64 12.29
CA LYS A 48 34.17 -34.88 11.82
C LYS A 48 33.47 -33.54 11.88
N ILE A 49 33.53 -32.80 10.78
CA ILE A 49 32.64 -31.68 10.54
C ILE A 49 31.24 -32.28 10.63
N ASP A 50 30.55 -31.95 11.71
CA ASP A 50 29.16 -32.34 11.89
C ASP A 50 28.39 -31.86 10.65
N PRO A 51 27.66 -32.74 9.92
CA PRO A 51 26.88 -32.30 8.78
C PRO A 51 25.87 -31.20 9.14
N ALA A 52 25.50 -31.05 10.41
CA ALA A 52 24.68 -29.93 10.91
C ALA A 52 25.39 -28.56 10.87
N ASN A 53 26.73 -28.49 10.85
CA ASN A 53 27.51 -27.25 10.92
C ASN A 53 27.99 -26.72 9.56
N LYS A 54 27.48 -27.28 8.46
CA LYS A 54 27.89 -26.86 7.11
C LYS A 54 27.02 -25.71 6.63
N LEU A 55 27.51 -24.48 6.79
CA LEU A 55 26.83 -23.27 6.32
C LEU A 55 26.39 -23.40 4.85
N PRO A 56 25.13 -23.06 4.51
CA PRO A 56 24.56 -23.33 3.20
C PRO A 56 25.29 -22.54 2.13
N THR A 57 25.51 -23.14 0.96
CA THR A 57 26.34 -22.57 -0.11
C THR A 57 25.66 -22.74 -1.46
N VAL A 58 25.39 -21.64 -2.14
CA VAL A 58 24.77 -21.58 -3.47
C VAL A 58 25.79 -21.06 -4.50
N THR A 59 25.70 -21.55 -5.74
CA THR A 59 26.50 -21.04 -6.86
C THR A 59 25.58 -20.22 -7.76
N THR A 60 25.87 -18.93 -7.89
CA THR A 60 25.18 -18.00 -8.80
C THR A 60 25.97 -17.88 -10.12
N ASN A 61 25.42 -17.17 -11.11
CA ASN A 61 26.12 -16.88 -12.36
C ASN A 61 27.39 -16.03 -12.14
N TYR A 62 27.46 -15.30 -11.03
CA TYR A 62 28.58 -14.42 -10.68
C TYR A 62 29.62 -15.08 -9.75
N GLY A 63 29.26 -16.15 -9.04
CA GLY A 63 30.18 -16.85 -8.13
C GLY A 63 29.47 -17.55 -6.97
N LYS A 64 30.25 -18.09 -6.03
CA LYS A 64 29.72 -18.82 -4.88
C LYS A 64 29.38 -17.90 -3.72
N LEU A 65 28.23 -18.14 -3.10
CA LEU A 65 27.73 -17.45 -1.90
C LEU A 65 27.57 -18.45 -0.76
N ARG A 66 28.00 -18.06 0.44
CA ARG A 66 27.74 -18.81 1.69
C ARG A 66 26.75 -18.02 2.56
N GLY A 67 25.57 -18.58 2.78
CA GLY A 67 24.56 -18.05 3.69
C GLY A 67 24.70 -18.60 5.10
N LEU A 68 23.66 -18.40 5.91
CA LEU A 68 23.47 -19.00 7.22
C LEU A 68 22.10 -19.69 7.31
N LYS A 69 21.93 -20.63 8.24
CA LYS A 69 20.63 -21.18 8.61
C LYS A 69 20.14 -20.47 9.87
N LYS A 70 18.88 -20.01 9.87
CA LYS A 70 18.23 -19.35 11.01
C LYS A 70 17.00 -20.16 11.43
N ASP A 71 17.00 -20.63 12.67
CA ASP A 71 15.81 -21.17 13.32
C ASP A 71 14.92 -20.01 13.81
N LEU A 72 13.61 -20.22 13.84
CA LEU A 72 12.63 -19.20 14.20
C LEU A 72 12.14 -19.38 15.64
N ASN A 73 11.77 -18.27 16.29
CA ASN A 73 11.20 -18.27 17.64
C ASN A 73 9.72 -18.70 17.63
N ASN A 74 9.43 -19.84 17.00
CA ASN A 74 8.10 -20.42 16.86
C ASN A 74 8.23 -21.93 16.59
N GLU A 75 7.69 -22.77 17.48
CA GLU A 75 7.84 -24.24 17.41
C GLU A 75 7.21 -24.90 16.16
N ILE A 76 6.34 -24.18 15.45
CA ILE A 76 5.61 -24.69 14.27
C ILE A 76 6.32 -24.31 12.96
N LEU A 77 7.13 -23.24 12.95
CA LEU A 77 7.75 -22.74 11.72
C LEU A 77 9.12 -23.38 11.49
N GLY A 78 9.28 -24.02 10.34
CA GLY A 78 10.56 -24.55 9.89
C GLY A 78 11.62 -23.44 9.71
N PRO A 79 12.92 -23.80 9.78
CA PRO A 79 14.02 -22.85 9.63
C PRO A 79 14.18 -22.35 8.19
N VAL A 80 14.87 -21.23 8.05
CA VAL A 80 15.20 -20.61 6.75
C VAL A 80 16.70 -20.55 6.52
N GLU A 81 17.11 -20.57 5.25
CA GLU A 81 18.45 -20.15 4.84
C GLU A 81 18.41 -18.65 4.48
N GLN A 82 19.34 -17.88 5.04
CA GLN A 82 19.50 -16.47 4.78
C GLN A 82 20.80 -16.21 4.01
N TYR A 83 20.69 -15.43 2.93
CA TYR A 83 21.81 -14.90 2.16
C TYR A 83 21.72 -13.39 2.20
N LEU A 84 22.41 -12.77 3.15
CA LEU A 84 22.36 -11.33 3.45
C LEU A 84 23.51 -10.59 2.74
N GLY A 85 23.26 -9.40 2.22
CA GLY A 85 24.32 -8.59 1.57
C GLY A 85 24.84 -9.18 0.25
N VAL A 86 23.94 -9.73 -0.58
CA VAL A 86 24.27 -10.26 -1.91
C VAL A 86 24.33 -9.12 -2.94
N PRO A 87 25.47 -8.88 -3.61
CA PRO A 87 25.57 -7.81 -4.61
C PRO A 87 24.79 -8.19 -5.87
N TYR A 88 23.86 -7.33 -6.29
CA TYR A 88 23.10 -7.52 -7.53
C TYR A 88 23.50 -6.55 -8.64
N ALA A 89 24.36 -5.57 -8.32
CA ALA A 89 24.93 -4.59 -9.24
C ALA A 89 26.35 -4.18 -8.78
N THR A 90 27.09 -3.52 -9.66
CA THR A 90 28.39 -2.90 -9.35
C THR A 90 28.20 -1.58 -8.60
N ALA A 91 29.06 -1.31 -7.60
CA ALA A 91 28.99 -0.12 -6.76
C ALA A 91 28.89 1.20 -7.56
N PRO A 92 27.84 2.03 -7.37
CA PRO A 92 27.53 3.22 -8.16
C PRO A 92 28.35 4.46 -7.76
N ILE A 93 29.65 4.26 -7.53
CA ILE A 93 30.61 5.26 -7.03
C ILE A 93 31.39 5.94 -8.17
N GLY A 94 31.90 7.15 -7.90
CA GLY A 94 32.70 7.91 -8.86
C GLY A 94 31.90 8.27 -10.10
N ASP A 95 32.42 7.93 -11.29
CA ASP A 95 31.77 8.22 -12.57
C ASP A 95 30.44 7.49 -12.76
N ARG A 96 30.18 6.40 -12.01
CA ARG A 96 28.88 5.70 -11.97
C ARG A 96 27.84 6.39 -11.06
N ARG A 97 28.21 7.44 -10.32
CA ARG A 97 27.23 8.27 -9.61
C ARG A 97 26.40 9.04 -10.64
N PHE A 98 25.08 9.01 -10.45
CA PHE A 98 24.10 9.53 -11.41
C PHE A 98 24.19 8.85 -12.79
N GLN A 99 24.41 7.53 -12.79
CA GLN A 99 24.31 6.66 -13.97
C GLN A 99 23.45 5.42 -13.66
N PRO A 100 22.90 4.75 -14.71
CA PRO A 100 22.28 3.43 -14.56
C PRO A 100 23.23 2.42 -13.86
N PRO A 101 22.69 1.46 -13.09
CA PRO A 101 23.49 0.41 -12.49
C PRO A 101 24.02 -0.56 -13.56
N GLU A 102 25.20 -1.12 -13.30
CA GLU A 102 25.80 -2.18 -14.10
C GLU A 102 25.70 -3.52 -13.35
N ALA A 103 25.68 -4.64 -14.08
CA ALA A 103 25.75 -5.97 -13.47
C ALA A 103 27.01 -6.12 -12.57
N PRO A 104 26.97 -6.97 -11.53
CA PRO A 104 28.09 -7.13 -10.62
C PRO A 104 29.23 -7.91 -11.27
N GLY A 105 30.48 -7.56 -10.96
CA GLY A 105 31.65 -8.34 -11.39
C GLY A 105 31.69 -9.73 -10.74
N SER A 106 32.02 -10.77 -11.52
CA SER A 106 32.13 -12.14 -11.03
C SER A 106 33.30 -12.34 -10.04
N TRP A 107 33.17 -13.31 -9.13
CA TRP A 107 34.18 -13.66 -8.13
C TRP A 107 34.45 -15.18 -8.08
N GLN A 108 35.71 -15.56 -7.87
CA GLN A 108 36.15 -16.97 -7.89
C GLN A 108 36.00 -17.68 -6.54
N GLU A 109 36.28 -16.97 -5.44
CA GLU A 109 36.22 -17.50 -4.09
C GLU A 109 34.78 -17.63 -3.56
N ILE A 110 34.60 -18.23 -2.38
CA ILE A 110 33.28 -18.23 -1.72
C ILE A 110 33.09 -16.90 -0.99
N ARG A 111 32.17 -16.05 -1.47
CA ARG A 111 31.76 -14.82 -0.79
C ARG A 111 30.79 -15.15 0.36
N ASN A 112 31.07 -14.64 1.56
CA ASN A 112 30.13 -14.76 2.67
C ASN A 112 28.97 -13.77 2.48
N ALA A 113 27.75 -14.27 2.65
CA ALA A 113 26.48 -13.52 2.61
C ALA A 113 25.71 -13.80 3.92
N THR A 114 26.34 -13.46 5.05
CA THR A 114 25.91 -13.83 6.42
C THR A 114 25.61 -12.64 7.32
N ALA A 115 25.75 -11.42 6.80
CA ALA A 115 25.44 -10.18 7.48
C ALA A 115 24.94 -9.16 6.44
N PHE A 116 24.13 -8.20 6.87
CA PHE A 116 23.70 -7.12 6.00
C PHE A 116 24.89 -6.29 5.48
N ALA A 117 24.83 -5.92 4.21
CA ALA A 117 25.73 -4.93 3.64
C ALA A 117 25.33 -3.50 4.10
N PRO A 118 26.21 -2.49 3.95
CA PRO A 118 25.87 -1.10 4.23
C PRO A 118 24.62 -0.65 3.48
N VAL A 119 23.82 0.21 4.11
CA VAL A 119 22.62 0.80 3.50
C VAL A 119 23.01 1.98 2.60
N CYS A 120 22.09 2.39 1.71
CA CYS A 120 22.30 3.57 0.89
C CYS A 120 22.28 4.86 1.74
N PRO A 121 23.04 5.90 1.36
CA PRO A 121 23.20 7.09 2.19
C PRO A 121 21.90 7.88 2.33
N GLN A 122 21.56 8.23 3.57
CA GLN A 122 20.29 8.85 3.97
C GLN A 122 20.44 9.58 5.32
N ASN A 123 19.64 10.60 5.59
CA ASN A 123 19.69 11.35 6.84
C ASN A 123 18.30 11.43 7.48
N VAL A 124 18.13 10.73 8.61
CA VAL A 124 16.88 10.72 9.40
C VAL A 124 16.91 11.66 10.61
N HIS A 125 18.01 12.38 10.82
CA HIS A 125 18.15 13.37 11.90
C HIS A 125 17.81 14.79 11.42
N GLY A 126 17.43 14.94 10.14
CA GLY A 126 16.89 16.18 9.57
C GLY A 126 15.37 16.29 9.70
N VAL A 127 14.77 17.22 8.96
CA VAL A 127 13.31 17.36 8.89
C VAL A 127 12.74 16.24 8.01
N LEU A 128 12.04 15.30 8.63
CA LEU A 128 11.37 14.19 7.95
C LEU A 128 9.94 14.57 7.51
N PRO A 129 9.46 14.07 6.36
CA PRO A 129 8.07 14.25 5.94
C PRO A 129 7.16 13.23 6.66
N GLU A 130 6.96 13.37 7.97
CA GLU A 130 6.23 12.38 8.80
C GLU A 130 4.86 11.98 8.24
N ILE A 131 4.15 12.92 7.62
CA ILE A 131 2.87 12.71 6.91
C ILE A 131 2.92 11.70 5.74
N MET A 132 4.10 11.34 5.25
CA MET A 132 4.33 10.33 4.20
C MET A 132 4.98 9.04 4.74
N LEU A 133 5.50 9.06 5.97
CA LEU A 133 6.26 7.94 6.53
C LEU A 133 5.36 6.98 7.30
N PRO A 134 5.69 5.68 7.36
CA PRO A 134 4.98 4.74 8.22
C PRO A 134 5.03 5.16 9.69
N VAL A 135 3.91 5.01 10.39
CA VAL A 135 3.81 5.43 11.81
C VAL A 135 4.80 4.66 12.68
N TRP A 136 4.99 3.37 12.44
CA TRP A 136 5.98 2.55 13.16
C TRP A 136 7.43 3.02 12.96
N PHE A 137 7.74 3.69 11.84
CA PHE A 137 9.08 4.21 11.54
C PHE A 137 9.36 5.51 12.28
N THR A 138 8.37 6.41 12.31
CA THR A 138 8.47 7.72 12.97
C THR A 138 8.39 7.59 14.49
N ASP A 139 7.46 6.79 15.00
CA ASP A 139 7.31 6.55 16.45
C ASP A 139 8.51 5.80 17.07
N ASN A 140 9.30 5.03 16.30
CA ASN A 140 10.47 4.27 16.77
C ASN A 140 11.77 4.69 16.07
N LEU A 141 11.94 5.99 15.82
CA LEU A 141 13.03 6.52 15.00
C LEU A 141 14.44 6.14 15.49
N ASP A 142 14.67 6.04 16.80
CA ASP A 142 15.96 5.61 17.37
C ASP A 142 16.32 4.17 16.97
N VAL A 143 15.33 3.27 16.94
CA VAL A 143 15.53 1.88 16.51
C VAL A 143 15.68 1.84 14.99
N ALA A 144 14.85 2.57 14.24
CA ALA A 144 15.02 2.67 12.79
C ALA A 144 16.41 3.20 12.40
N ALA A 145 16.91 4.21 13.13
CA ALA A 145 18.25 4.76 12.98
C ALA A 145 19.35 3.70 13.18
N SER A 146 19.15 2.72 14.07
CA SER A 146 20.12 1.62 14.30
C SER A 146 20.38 0.78 13.05
N TYR A 147 19.35 0.54 12.22
CA TYR A 147 19.47 -0.21 10.96
C TYR A 147 20.22 0.55 9.87
N ILE A 148 20.37 1.87 10.00
CA ILE A 148 20.95 2.76 8.97
C ILE A 148 22.21 3.50 9.43
N GLN A 149 22.84 3.07 10.53
CA GLN A 149 24.12 3.65 10.99
C GLN A 149 25.28 3.37 10.02
N ASN A 150 25.29 2.19 9.41
CA ASN A 150 26.34 1.76 8.49
C ASN A 150 25.96 2.08 7.03
N GLN A 151 26.33 3.27 6.56
CA GLN A 151 25.98 3.77 5.23
C GLN A 151 27.17 3.79 4.27
N SER A 152 26.93 3.49 2.99
CA SER A 152 27.90 3.58 1.90
C SER A 152 27.20 3.87 0.57
N GLU A 153 27.87 4.53 -0.37
CA GLU A 153 27.39 4.56 -1.77
C GLU A 153 27.47 3.18 -2.45
N ASP A 154 28.37 2.30 -1.98
CA ASP A 154 28.33 0.88 -2.29
C ASP A 154 27.24 0.21 -1.43
N CYS A 155 26.00 0.28 -1.91
CA CYS A 155 24.80 -0.19 -1.21
C CYS A 155 23.85 -1.07 -2.06
N LEU A 156 24.21 -1.42 -3.31
CA LEU A 156 23.35 -2.17 -4.23
C LEU A 156 23.36 -3.68 -3.92
N TYR A 157 22.73 -4.00 -2.79
CA TYR A 157 22.66 -5.33 -2.20
C TYR A 157 21.21 -5.76 -1.97
N LEU A 158 20.97 -7.07 -2.07
CA LEU A 158 19.73 -7.72 -1.70
C LEU A 158 19.98 -8.84 -0.68
N ASN A 159 18.91 -9.23 0.02
CA ASN A 159 18.90 -10.30 1.01
C ASN A 159 17.87 -11.35 0.58
N VAL A 160 18.26 -12.62 0.52
CA VAL A 160 17.40 -13.74 0.09
C VAL A 160 17.08 -14.63 1.30
N TYR A 161 15.79 -14.92 1.50
CA TYR A 161 15.26 -15.75 2.56
C TYR A 161 14.60 -16.99 1.94
N VAL A 162 15.20 -18.16 2.11
CA VAL A 162 14.78 -19.42 1.48
C VAL A 162 14.21 -20.37 2.55
N PRO A 163 12.96 -20.83 2.46
CA PRO A 163 12.42 -21.80 3.39
C PRO A 163 12.99 -23.20 3.11
N THR A 164 13.38 -23.91 4.17
CA THR A 164 14.03 -25.23 4.04
C THR A 164 13.05 -26.39 3.79
N GLU A 165 11.75 -26.18 3.99
CA GLU A 165 10.72 -27.21 3.82
C GLU A 165 10.18 -27.27 2.38
N ASP A 166 9.92 -28.47 1.86
CA ASP A 166 9.25 -28.66 0.57
C ASP A 166 7.74 -28.45 0.68
N ASP A 167 7.11 -27.79 -0.32
CA ASP A 167 5.66 -27.67 -0.34
C ASP A 167 5.05 -28.98 -0.88
N ILE A 168 4.37 -29.73 -0.01
CA ILE A 168 3.69 -30.98 -0.37
C ILE A 168 2.63 -30.73 -1.46
N ARG A 169 2.11 -29.50 -1.58
CA ARG A 169 1.08 -29.09 -2.56
C ARG A 169 1.67 -28.62 -3.89
N ASP A 170 2.92 -28.13 -3.95
CA ASP A 170 3.57 -27.67 -5.18
C ASP A 170 5.03 -28.11 -5.25
N ARG A 171 5.30 -29.17 -6.03
CA ARG A 171 6.65 -29.74 -6.22
C ARG A 171 7.51 -28.97 -7.24
N ARG A 172 7.05 -27.83 -7.75
CA ARG A 172 7.86 -26.96 -8.63
C ARG A 172 8.84 -26.13 -7.80
N LYS A 173 9.68 -25.37 -8.50
CA LYS A 173 10.48 -24.31 -7.87
C LYS A 173 9.56 -23.31 -7.14
N LYS A 174 10.00 -22.77 -6.01
CA LYS A 174 9.17 -21.94 -5.11
C LYS A 174 8.86 -20.58 -5.76
N PRO A 175 7.66 -20.01 -5.57
CA PRO A 175 7.40 -18.62 -5.94
C PRO A 175 8.37 -17.67 -5.22
N VAL A 176 8.59 -16.50 -5.82
CA VAL A 176 9.52 -15.49 -5.33
C VAL A 176 8.75 -14.20 -5.05
N MET A 177 8.94 -13.61 -3.88
CA MET A 177 8.36 -12.32 -3.50
C MET A 177 9.48 -11.30 -3.27
N LEU A 178 9.61 -10.29 -4.13
CA LEU A 178 10.57 -9.19 -3.99
C LEU A 178 9.92 -8.00 -3.28
N PHE A 179 10.39 -7.70 -2.07
CA PHE A 179 10.00 -6.52 -1.31
C PHE A 179 10.80 -5.29 -1.70
N ILE A 180 10.09 -4.23 -2.08
CA ILE A 180 10.60 -2.88 -2.32
C ILE A 180 10.12 -2.01 -1.16
N HIS A 181 11.06 -1.57 -0.31
CA HIS A 181 10.73 -0.78 0.87
C HIS A 181 10.20 0.62 0.51
N GLY A 182 9.43 1.19 1.43
CA GLY A 182 8.99 2.59 1.38
C GLY A 182 9.95 3.54 2.12
N GLY A 183 9.36 4.61 2.64
CA GLY A 183 10.01 5.86 3.01
C GLY A 183 9.35 6.99 2.22
N SER A 184 10.09 8.04 1.90
CA SER A 184 9.72 9.14 0.99
C SER A 184 10.62 9.20 -0.25
N TYR A 185 11.14 8.04 -0.67
CA TYR A 185 12.30 7.86 -1.57
C TYR A 185 13.65 8.34 -1.00
N MET A 186 13.66 9.05 0.13
CA MET A 186 14.84 9.66 0.75
C MET A 186 15.53 8.75 1.79
N GLU A 187 14.77 7.88 2.46
CA GLU A 187 15.21 6.99 3.55
C GLU A 187 14.58 5.59 3.46
N GLY A 188 15.04 4.69 4.32
CA GLY A 188 14.63 3.29 4.42
C GLY A 188 15.73 2.29 4.04
N THR A 189 15.47 1.02 4.29
CA THR A 189 16.32 -0.09 3.84
C THR A 189 15.53 -1.40 3.84
N GLY A 190 15.80 -2.30 2.89
CA GLY A 190 15.28 -3.67 2.92
C GLY A 190 15.73 -4.47 4.16
N ASN A 191 16.80 -4.04 4.84
CA ASN A 191 17.36 -4.70 6.02
C ASN A 191 16.45 -4.62 7.26
N MET A 192 15.49 -3.68 7.31
CA MET A 192 14.51 -3.54 8.41
C MET A 192 13.47 -4.67 8.42
N PHE A 193 13.31 -5.38 7.31
CA PHE A 193 12.19 -6.29 7.07
C PHE A 193 12.69 -7.75 7.09
N ASP A 194 12.71 -8.37 8.27
CA ASP A 194 13.05 -9.79 8.39
C ASP A 194 11.94 -10.66 7.80
N ALA A 195 12.14 -11.12 6.57
CA ALA A 195 11.17 -11.90 5.83
C ALA A 195 11.16 -13.40 6.17
N SER A 196 11.91 -13.83 7.19
CA SER A 196 12.05 -15.26 7.51
C SER A 196 10.73 -15.93 7.88
N VAL A 197 9.84 -15.24 8.61
CA VAL A 197 8.53 -15.79 8.97
C VAL A 197 7.63 -15.92 7.74
N LEU A 198 7.56 -14.88 6.90
CA LEU A 198 6.80 -14.92 5.64
C LEU A 198 7.31 -16.04 4.69
N ALA A 199 8.63 -16.21 4.59
CA ALA A 199 9.24 -17.26 3.79
C ALA A 199 8.86 -18.67 4.31
N ALA A 200 9.05 -18.92 5.61
CA ALA A 200 8.74 -20.19 6.26
C ALA A 200 7.24 -20.52 6.21
N TYR A 201 6.38 -19.58 6.64
CA TYR A 201 4.92 -19.75 6.69
C TYR A 201 4.33 -19.92 5.28
N GLY A 202 4.71 -19.05 4.35
CA GLY A 202 4.21 -19.06 2.98
C GLY A 202 4.74 -20.20 2.12
N ASN A 203 5.88 -20.78 2.50
CA ASN A 203 6.72 -21.61 1.64
C ASN A 203 7.01 -20.94 0.28
N VAL A 204 7.52 -19.71 0.35
CA VAL A 204 7.95 -18.87 -0.77
C VAL A 204 9.35 -18.36 -0.50
N ILE A 205 10.13 -18.07 -1.53
CA ILE A 205 11.39 -17.33 -1.35
C ILE A 205 11.03 -15.85 -1.24
N VAL A 206 11.46 -15.18 -0.18
CA VAL A 206 11.31 -13.73 -0.06
C VAL A 206 12.65 -13.06 -0.27
N VAL A 207 12.66 -11.93 -0.95
CA VAL A 207 13.84 -11.11 -1.20
C VAL A 207 13.55 -9.70 -0.73
N SER A 208 14.42 -9.11 0.07
CA SER A 208 14.40 -7.67 0.37
C SER A 208 15.58 -7.02 -0.34
N MET A 209 15.42 -5.82 -0.91
CA MET A 209 16.53 -5.11 -1.57
C MET A 209 16.77 -3.70 -1.02
N ASN A 210 17.98 -3.17 -1.26
CA ASN A 210 18.30 -1.76 -1.15
C ASN A 210 18.49 -1.17 -2.55
N TYR A 211 17.99 0.03 -2.81
CA TYR A 211 18.20 0.81 -4.03
C TYR A 211 18.68 2.22 -3.66
N ARG A 212 19.32 2.96 -4.57
CA ARG A 212 19.78 4.33 -4.28
C ARG A 212 18.62 5.25 -3.90
N LEU A 213 18.84 6.05 -2.86
CA LEU A 213 17.84 6.94 -2.27
C LEU A 213 18.15 8.42 -2.52
N GLY A 214 17.11 9.24 -2.38
CA GLY A 214 17.12 10.70 -2.45
C GLY A 214 17.96 11.24 -3.61
N VAL A 215 18.89 12.15 -3.30
CA VAL A 215 19.79 12.77 -4.29
C VAL A 215 20.50 11.72 -5.16
N LEU A 216 21.03 10.66 -4.55
CA LEU A 216 21.84 9.67 -5.26
C LEU A 216 21.02 8.76 -6.18
N GLY A 217 19.75 8.51 -5.81
CA GLY A 217 18.80 7.70 -6.59
C GLY A 217 18.02 8.48 -7.63
N PHE A 218 17.81 9.78 -7.43
CA PHE A 218 16.73 10.51 -8.12
C PHE A 218 17.07 11.95 -8.52
N LEU A 219 18.32 12.42 -8.37
CA LEU A 219 18.73 13.70 -8.94
C LEU A 219 18.54 13.70 -10.47
N SER A 220 17.84 14.72 -10.97
CA SER A 220 17.64 14.92 -12.41
C SER A 220 17.80 16.40 -12.77
N THR A 221 18.38 16.65 -13.94
CA THR A 221 18.47 17.98 -14.56
C THR A 221 17.33 18.25 -15.54
N GLY A 222 16.43 17.29 -15.78
CA GLY A 222 15.41 17.39 -16.83
C GLY A 222 15.98 17.40 -18.26
N ASP A 223 17.23 16.97 -18.40
CA ASP A 223 17.95 16.85 -19.67
C ASP A 223 18.89 15.63 -19.65
N GLN A 224 19.75 15.47 -20.65
CA GLN A 224 20.63 14.31 -20.78
C GLN A 224 21.82 14.30 -19.80
N SER A 225 22.10 15.38 -19.06
CA SER A 225 23.24 15.46 -18.14
C SER A 225 23.06 14.58 -16.89
N ALA A 226 21.84 14.53 -16.37
CA ALA A 226 21.37 13.56 -15.38
C ALA A 226 19.86 13.32 -15.59
N LYS A 227 19.50 12.18 -16.18
CA LYS A 227 18.09 11.84 -16.47
C LYS A 227 17.24 11.67 -15.20
N GLY A 228 17.80 11.09 -14.14
CA GLY A 228 17.08 10.66 -12.94
C GLY A 228 16.82 9.15 -12.92
N ASN A 229 15.82 8.74 -12.12
CA ASN A 229 15.31 7.36 -12.03
C ASN A 229 16.34 6.25 -11.73
N TYR A 230 17.53 6.59 -11.22
CA TYR A 230 18.58 5.62 -10.88
C TYR A 230 18.13 4.60 -9.83
N GLY A 231 17.32 5.02 -8.85
CA GLY A 231 16.72 4.13 -7.85
C GLY A 231 15.67 3.16 -8.43
N LEU A 232 14.96 3.53 -9.51
CA LEU A 232 14.08 2.59 -10.24
C LEU A 232 14.91 1.63 -11.10
N LEU A 233 15.94 2.13 -11.77
CA LEU A 233 16.88 1.29 -12.54
C LEU A 233 17.62 0.28 -11.64
N ASP A 234 17.90 0.63 -10.39
CA ASP A 234 18.43 -0.27 -9.37
C ASP A 234 17.44 -1.42 -9.05
N GLN A 235 16.14 -1.13 -8.96
CA GLN A 235 15.09 -2.14 -8.76
C GLN A 235 14.95 -3.04 -10.00
N ILE A 236 15.01 -2.48 -11.21
CA ILE A 236 15.03 -3.23 -12.47
C ILE A 236 16.27 -4.14 -12.56
N GLN A 237 17.45 -3.68 -12.14
CA GLN A 237 18.67 -4.48 -12.13
C GLN A 237 18.61 -5.60 -11.07
N ALA A 238 17.98 -5.37 -9.92
CA ALA A 238 17.70 -6.44 -8.95
C ALA A 238 16.73 -7.49 -9.51
N LEU A 239 15.70 -7.07 -10.23
CA LEU A 239 14.77 -7.96 -10.94
C LEU A 239 15.46 -8.80 -12.03
N ARG A 240 16.35 -8.20 -12.84
CA ARG A 240 17.18 -8.93 -13.82
C ARG A 240 18.07 -9.96 -13.12
N TRP A 241 18.73 -9.57 -12.03
CA TRP A 241 19.55 -10.49 -11.23
C TRP A 241 18.73 -11.67 -10.70
N LEU A 242 17.51 -11.43 -10.22
CA LEU A 242 16.61 -12.50 -9.74
C LEU A 242 16.20 -13.44 -10.87
N ASN A 243 15.77 -12.93 -12.02
CA ASN A 243 15.39 -13.73 -13.17
C ASN A 243 16.53 -14.70 -13.57
N GLU A 244 17.77 -14.19 -13.59
CA GLU A 244 18.99 -14.95 -13.92
C GLU A 244 19.46 -15.93 -12.83
N ASN A 245 19.23 -15.66 -11.54
CA ASN A 245 19.94 -16.34 -10.44
C ASN A 245 19.03 -17.03 -9.40
N ILE A 246 17.77 -16.63 -9.25
CA ILE A 246 16.90 -17.16 -8.18
C ILE A 246 16.62 -18.66 -8.34
N GLY A 247 16.73 -19.16 -9.58
CA GLY A 247 16.70 -20.58 -9.92
C GLY A 247 17.75 -21.44 -9.20
N HIS A 248 18.87 -20.87 -8.76
CA HIS A 248 19.92 -21.56 -7.99
C HIS A 248 19.61 -21.67 -6.49
N PHE A 249 18.67 -20.86 -6.00
CA PHE A 249 18.14 -20.90 -4.63
C PHE A 249 16.85 -21.75 -4.52
N GLY A 250 16.46 -22.42 -5.61
CA GLY A 250 15.20 -23.17 -5.70
C GLY A 250 13.98 -22.32 -6.05
N GLY A 251 14.16 -21.05 -6.42
CA GLY A 251 13.09 -20.13 -6.82
C GLY A 251 12.70 -20.21 -8.28
N ASP A 252 11.49 -19.77 -8.58
CA ASP A 252 10.87 -19.82 -9.91
C ASP A 252 10.87 -18.42 -10.55
N PRO A 253 11.69 -18.15 -11.59
CA PRO A 253 11.74 -16.84 -12.25
C PRO A 253 10.45 -16.51 -13.03
N GLU A 254 9.62 -17.52 -13.33
CA GLU A 254 8.30 -17.36 -13.94
C GLU A 254 7.19 -17.07 -12.90
N ARG A 255 7.54 -16.99 -11.60
CA ARG A 255 6.62 -16.66 -10.50
C ARG A 255 7.23 -15.67 -9.50
N ILE A 256 7.81 -14.59 -10.03
CA ILE A 256 8.23 -13.41 -9.28
C ILE A 256 7.02 -12.47 -9.09
N THR A 257 6.75 -12.13 -7.84
CA THR A 257 5.78 -11.13 -7.40
C THR A 257 6.54 -9.98 -6.76
N ILE A 258 6.38 -8.75 -7.25
CA ILE A 258 6.91 -7.56 -6.57
C ILE A 258 5.89 -7.06 -5.55
N PHE A 259 6.34 -6.63 -4.38
CA PHE A 259 5.47 -6.02 -3.37
C PHE A 259 6.16 -4.88 -2.62
N GLY A 260 5.38 -3.90 -2.18
CA GLY A 260 5.91 -2.74 -1.45
C GLY A 260 4.80 -1.99 -0.71
N SER A 261 5.20 -1.09 0.18
CA SER A 261 4.29 -0.20 0.92
C SER A 261 4.73 1.27 0.85
N GLY A 262 3.77 2.20 0.87
CA GLY A 262 4.03 3.64 0.72
C GLY A 262 4.75 3.97 -0.59
N ALA A 263 5.86 4.72 -0.52
CA ALA A 263 6.71 4.98 -1.68
C ALA A 263 7.20 3.70 -2.40
N GLY A 264 7.31 2.57 -1.69
CA GLY A 264 7.65 1.27 -2.29
C GLY A 264 6.50 0.70 -3.13
N ALA A 265 5.24 0.93 -2.74
CA ALA A 265 4.08 0.61 -3.57
C ALA A 265 3.96 1.55 -4.79
N SER A 266 4.34 2.82 -4.63
CA SER A 266 4.47 3.74 -5.77
C SER A 266 5.56 3.27 -6.75
N CYS A 267 6.71 2.79 -6.27
CA CYS A 267 7.73 2.12 -7.09
C CYS A 267 7.16 0.89 -7.82
N VAL A 268 6.43 0.01 -7.13
CA VAL A 268 5.76 -1.16 -7.75
C VAL A 268 4.86 -0.74 -8.92
N ASN A 269 4.04 0.31 -8.75
CA ASN A 269 3.19 0.82 -9.83
C ASN A 269 3.99 1.43 -10.99
N LEU A 270 5.08 2.16 -10.71
CA LEU A 270 5.95 2.72 -11.75
C LEU A 270 6.69 1.62 -12.53
N LEU A 271 7.07 0.52 -11.88
CA LEU A 271 7.69 -0.63 -12.54
C LEU A 271 6.71 -1.35 -13.48
N ILE A 272 5.43 -1.46 -13.12
CA ILE A 272 4.36 -1.96 -14.02
C ILE A 272 4.25 -1.11 -15.29
N LEU A 273 4.38 0.21 -15.17
CA LEU A 273 4.27 1.17 -16.28
C LEU A 273 5.57 1.33 -17.09
N SER A 274 6.67 0.71 -16.66
CA SER A 274 7.98 0.86 -17.29
C SER A 274 8.31 -0.31 -18.23
N HIS A 275 8.57 0.01 -19.49
CA HIS A 275 8.96 -0.96 -20.51
C HIS A 275 10.27 -1.71 -20.19
N HIS A 276 11.12 -1.13 -19.33
CA HIS A 276 12.37 -1.77 -18.87
C HIS A 276 12.16 -2.96 -17.94
N SER A 277 10.96 -3.13 -17.39
CA SER A 277 10.60 -4.19 -16.43
C SER A 277 9.86 -5.38 -17.06
N GLU A 278 9.54 -5.30 -18.36
CA GLU A 278 8.75 -6.30 -19.07
C GLU A 278 9.34 -7.72 -18.94
N GLY A 279 8.49 -8.69 -18.61
CA GLY A 279 8.88 -10.09 -18.45
C GLY A 279 9.74 -10.41 -17.21
N LEU A 280 10.13 -9.41 -16.39
CA LEU A 280 10.95 -9.65 -15.21
C LEU A 280 10.17 -10.10 -13.97
N PHE A 281 8.86 -9.84 -13.92
CA PHE A 281 7.92 -10.30 -12.90
C PHE A 281 6.55 -10.56 -13.52
N GLN A 282 5.65 -11.21 -12.77
CA GLN A 282 4.32 -11.60 -13.27
C GLN A 282 3.17 -11.01 -12.44
N ARG A 283 3.43 -10.58 -11.20
CA ARG A 283 2.41 -10.06 -10.28
C ARG A 283 2.93 -8.90 -9.45
N ALA A 284 2.00 -8.07 -8.99
CA ALA A 284 2.29 -6.91 -8.15
C ALA A 284 1.39 -6.84 -6.92
N ILE A 285 1.94 -6.42 -5.78
CA ILE A 285 1.17 -6.08 -4.58
C ILE A 285 1.53 -4.65 -4.14
N ALA A 286 0.57 -3.73 -4.23
CA ALA A 286 0.73 -2.32 -3.89
C ALA A 286 -0.04 -1.99 -2.60
N GLN A 287 0.69 -1.86 -1.49
CA GLN A 287 0.11 -1.52 -0.19
C GLN A 287 0.18 -0.01 0.05
N SER A 288 -0.95 0.66 0.21
CA SER A 288 -0.99 2.07 0.65
C SER A 288 -0.12 3.02 -0.20
N GLY A 289 -0.13 2.86 -1.53
CA GLY A 289 0.58 3.74 -2.46
C GLY A 289 0.26 3.46 -3.94
N SER A 290 0.47 4.46 -4.79
CA SER A 290 0.15 4.43 -6.23
C SER A 290 1.14 5.27 -7.04
N ALA A 291 1.14 5.17 -8.37
CA ALA A 291 1.95 6.05 -9.22
C ALA A 291 1.37 7.48 -9.40
N ILE A 292 0.13 7.73 -8.94
CA ILE A 292 -0.64 8.97 -9.21
C ILE A 292 -1.00 9.77 -7.94
N SER A 293 -0.31 9.52 -6.82
CA SER A 293 -0.42 10.37 -5.62
C SER A 293 0.50 11.59 -5.77
N SER A 294 0.22 12.73 -5.10
CA SER A 294 0.96 14.00 -5.35
C SER A 294 2.45 13.95 -5.02
N TRP A 295 2.88 12.94 -4.26
CA TRP A 295 4.26 12.67 -3.88
C TRP A 295 4.94 11.55 -4.70
N SER A 296 4.24 10.91 -5.65
CA SER A 296 4.79 9.74 -6.38
C SER A 296 5.81 10.13 -7.45
N VAL A 297 5.70 11.34 -8.02
CA VAL A 297 6.54 11.86 -9.10
C VAL A 297 6.94 13.31 -8.82
N ASN A 298 8.20 13.63 -9.13
CA ASN A 298 8.76 14.97 -9.06
C ASN A 298 8.67 15.65 -10.43
N TYR A 299 7.71 16.57 -10.58
CA TYR A 299 7.52 17.37 -11.80
C TYR A 299 8.44 18.60 -11.90
N GLN A 300 9.31 18.85 -10.91
CA GLN A 300 10.22 20.00 -10.88
C GLN A 300 11.69 19.62 -10.56
N PRO A 301 12.29 18.59 -11.20
CA PRO A 301 13.61 18.08 -10.78
C PRO A 301 14.73 19.10 -10.90
N LEU A 302 14.81 19.83 -12.02
CA LEU A 302 15.84 20.85 -12.25
C LEU A 302 15.83 21.98 -11.21
N LYS A 303 14.67 22.30 -10.63
CA LYS A 303 14.53 23.29 -9.54
C LYS A 303 15.27 22.82 -8.29
N TYR A 304 14.98 21.61 -7.81
CA TYR A 304 15.59 21.06 -6.61
C TYR A 304 17.08 20.75 -6.80
N THR A 305 17.46 20.21 -7.96
CA THR A 305 18.87 20.05 -8.38
C THR A 305 19.64 21.38 -8.34
N LYS A 306 19.06 22.49 -8.82
CA LYS A 306 19.68 23.83 -8.74
C LYS A 306 19.66 24.45 -7.33
N ILE A 307 18.78 24.03 -6.42
CA ILE A 307 18.85 24.43 -5.01
C ILE A 307 20.01 23.70 -4.33
N LEU A 308 20.09 22.37 -4.49
CA LEU A 308 21.18 21.54 -3.98
C LEU A 308 22.54 22.02 -4.50
N ALA A 309 22.69 22.19 -5.81
CA ALA A 309 23.93 22.62 -6.44
C ALA A 309 24.43 23.97 -5.90
N ARG A 310 23.52 24.91 -5.58
CA ARG A 310 23.90 26.16 -4.90
C ARG A 310 24.37 25.93 -3.46
N LYS A 311 23.66 25.11 -2.66
CA LYS A 311 24.06 24.82 -1.27
C LYS A 311 25.45 24.17 -1.18
N VAL A 312 25.81 23.31 -2.13
CA VAL A 312 27.11 22.60 -2.12
C VAL A 312 28.22 23.28 -2.95
N GLY A 313 27.97 24.45 -3.53
CA GLY A 313 28.97 25.24 -4.28
C GLY A 313 29.21 24.83 -5.74
N CYS A 314 28.31 24.04 -6.34
CA CYS A 314 28.33 23.60 -7.75
C CYS A 314 27.46 24.48 -8.67
N SER A 315 27.59 25.81 -8.56
CA SER A 315 26.73 26.78 -9.27
C SER A 315 27.15 27.06 -10.72
N HIS A 316 27.16 26.01 -11.56
CA HIS A 316 27.43 26.12 -12.99
C HIS A 316 26.16 26.48 -13.80
N SER A 317 26.33 27.14 -14.95
CA SER A 317 25.23 27.41 -15.89
C SER A 317 24.85 26.16 -16.70
N GLU A 318 25.86 25.44 -17.19
CA GLU A 318 25.70 24.20 -17.94
C GLU A 318 25.39 23.03 -17.00
N THR A 319 24.39 22.23 -17.36
CA THR A 319 23.94 21.10 -16.52
C THR A 319 24.97 19.97 -16.47
N ALA A 320 25.76 19.77 -17.53
CA ALA A 320 26.85 18.79 -17.56
C ALA A 320 27.94 19.13 -16.52
N GLU A 321 28.44 20.38 -16.51
CA GLU A 321 29.42 20.83 -15.53
C GLU A 321 28.88 20.80 -14.09
N LEU A 322 27.60 21.15 -13.91
CA LEU A 322 26.91 21.07 -12.63
C LEU A 322 26.93 19.63 -12.10
N VAL A 323 26.54 18.65 -12.91
CA VAL A 323 26.52 17.23 -12.51
C VAL A 323 27.94 16.71 -12.27
N ASP A 324 28.92 17.08 -13.09
CA ASP A 324 30.33 16.70 -12.88
C ASP A 324 30.94 17.31 -11.61
N CYS A 325 30.49 18.49 -11.19
CA CYS A 325 30.82 19.04 -9.88
C CYS A 325 30.16 18.22 -8.75
N LEU A 326 28.87 17.87 -8.88
CA LEU A 326 28.17 17.04 -7.89
C LEU A 326 28.74 15.62 -7.77
N ARG A 327 29.24 15.01 -8.85
CA ARG A 327 29.96 13.71 -8.81
C ARG A 327 31.21 13.75 -7.92
N LYS A 328 31.88 14.90 -7.82
CA LYS A 328 33.13 15.09 -7.05
C LYS A 328 32.90 15.37 -5.56
N LYS A 329 31.65 15.63 -5.15
CA LYS A 329 31.28 15.89 -3.76
C LYS A 329 31.30 14.62 -2.91
N ASN A 330 31.59 14.73 -1.61
CA ASN A 330 31.31 13.62 -0.70
C ASN A 330 29.79 13.39 -0.63
N PHE A 331 29.32 12.14 -0.53
CA PHE A 331 27.88 11.89 -0.47
C PHE A 331 27.20 12.57 0.72
N ARG A 332 27.89 12.73 1.86
CA ARG A 332 27.36 13.45 3.03
C ARG A 332 27.10 14.92 2.74
N GLU A 333 28.02 15.59 2.02
CA GLU A 333 27.81 16.97 1.56
C GLU A 333 26.54 17.13 0.70
N LEU A 334 26.07 16.05 0.04
CA LEU A 334 24.87 16.05 -0.79
C LEU A 334 23.60 15.69 -0.01
N VAL A 335 23.68 14.63 0.80
CA VAL A 335 22.53 14.03 1.51
C VAL A 335 22.13 14.84 2.75
N ASP A 336 23.08 15.47 3.44
CA ASP A 336 22.81 16.29 4.64
C ASP A 336 22.25 17.68 4.30
N GLN A 337 21.93 17.95 3.03
CA GLN A 337 21.36 19.22 2.61
C GLN A 337 19.84 19.22 2.81
N ASP A 338 19.38 20.13 3.66
CA ASP A 338 17.97 20.46 3.81
C ASP A 338 17.39 21.03 2.50
N ILE A 339 16.65 20.22 1.73
CA ILE A 339 16.00 20.62 0.47
C ILE A 339 14.50 20.40 0.60
N GLN A 340 13.81 21.39 1.16
CA GLN A 340 12.36 21.34 1.36
C GLN A 340 11.59 21.45 0.02
N PRO A 341 10.73 20.48 -0.33
CA PRO A 341 9.80 20.59 -1.45
C PRO A 341 8.60 21.50 -1.10
N ALA A 342 7.70 21.69 -2.06
CA ALA A 342 6.34 22.11 -1.73
C ALA A 342 5.66 21.05 -0.84
N ARG A 343 4.78 21.45 0.08
CA ARG A 343 4.08 20.51 0.97
C ARG A 343 3.33 19.46 0.14
N TYR A 344 3.32 18.21 0.61
CA TYR A 344 2.72 17.04 -0.06
C TYR A 344 3.38 16.62 -1.39
N HIS A 345 4.51 17.24 -1.76
CA HIS A 345 5.31 16.88 -2.93
C HIS A 345 6.71 16.45 -2.51
N ILE A 346 7.48 15.88 -3.44
CA ILE A 346 8.85 15.38 -3.22
C ILE A 346 9.91 16.25 -3.92
N ALA A 347 11.10 16.32 -3.33
CA ALA A 347 12.25 17.05 -3.89
C ALA A 347 13.16 16.18 -4.77
N PHE A 348 13.34 14.91 -4.37
CA PHE A 348 14.08 13.89 -5.11
C PHE A 348 13.31 12.57 -5.02
N GLY A 349 12.85 12.07 -6.16
CA GLY A 349 12.11 10.83 -6.35
C GLY A 349 11.87 10.63 -7.85
N PRO A 350 11.02 9.68 -8.27
CA PRO A 350 10.77 9.38 -9.68
C PRO A 350 10.44 10.62 -10.52
N VAL A 351 10.90 10.64 -11.77
CA VAL A 351 10.66 11.73 -12.74
C VAL A 351 10.15 11.16 -14.06
N VAL A 352 9.32 11.91 -14.79
CA VAL A 352 9.01 11.60 -16.18
C VAL A 352 10.24 11.93 -17.03
N ASP A 353 10.99 10.92 -17.44
CA ASP A 353 12.25 11.06 -18.19
C ASP A 353 12.11 10.72 -19.68
N GLY A 354 10.94 10.25 -20.11
CA GLY A 354 10.69 9.80 -21.48
C GLY A 354 11.29 8.43 -21.81
N ASP A 355 11.72 7.66 -20.79
CA ASP A 355 12.47 6.41 -20.95
C ASP A 355 12.05 5.37 -19.90
N VAL A 356 12.49 5.52 -18.64
CA VAL A 356 12.08 4.64 -17.53
C VAL A 356 10.63 4.92 -17.14
N VAL A 357 10.23 6.19 -17.12
CA VAL A 357 8.85 6.65 -16.95
C VAL A 357 8.51 7.47 -18.22
N PRO A 358 7.88 6.85 -19.24
CA PRO A 358 7.78 7.45 -20.57
C PRO A 358 6.93 8.73 -20.67
N ASP A 359 5.91 8.85 -19.83
CA ASP A 359 4.98 9.98 -19.76
C ASP A 359 4.43 10.09 -18.32
N ASP A 360 3.56 11.06 -18.06
CA ASP A 360 2.86 11.17 -16.78
C ASP A 360 2.12 9.85 -16.42
N PRO A 361 2.23 9.31 -15.20
CA PRO A 361 1.62 8.02 -14.87
C PRO A 361 0.10 7.96 -15.04
N GLU A 362 -0.65 9.04 -14.85
CA GLU A 362 -2.09 9.07 -15.11
C GLU A 362 -2.35 8.98 -16.63
N ILE A 363 -1.57 9.70 -17.43
CA ILE A 363 -1.60 9.61 -18.90
C ILE A 363 -1.21 8.22 -19.37
N LEU A 364 -0.15 7.61 -18.80
CA LEU A 364 0.23 6.23 -19.10
C LEU A 364 -0.96 5.32 -18.80
N MET A 365 -1.55 5.39 -17.61
CA MET A 365 -2.67 4.54 -17.20
C MET A 365 -3.95 4.70 -18.03
N GLN A 366 -4.10 5.79 -18.79
CA GLN A 366 -5.22 6.01 -19.72
C GLN A 366 -4.84 5.72 -21.18
N LEU A 367 -3.80 6.35 -21.71
CA LEU A 367 -3.42 6.34 -23.13
C LEU A 367 -2.59 5.13 -23.55
N VAL A 368 -1.64 4.68 -22.72
CA VAL A 368 -0.85 3.47 -23.05
C VAL A 368 -1.79 2.29 -23.13
N TRP A 369 -2.72 2.17 -22.19
CA TRP A 369 -3.69 1.08 -22.21
C TRP A 369 -4.66 1.17 -23.40
N LEU A 370 -5.07 2.38 -23.83
CA LEU A 370 -5.84 2.57 -25.07
C LEU A 370 -5.05 2.17 -26.32
N TYR A 371 -3.77 2.54 -26.40
CA TYR A 371 -2.87 2.19 -27.50
C TYR A 371 -2.60 0.68 -27.57
N TYR A 372 -2.30 0.04 -26.45
CA TYR A 372 -2.05 -1.41 -26.37
C TYR A 372 -3.30 -2.26 -26.63
N LYS A 373 -4.49 -1.78 -26.23
CA LYS A 373 -5.78 -2.39 -26.60
C LYS A 373 -6.01 -2.43 -28.12
N ILE A 374 -5.39 -1.51 -28.87
CA ILE A 374 -5.49 -1.42 -30.33
C ILE A 374 -4.34 -2.15 -31.02
N SER A 375 -3.12 -2.12 -30.46
CA SER A 375 -1.89 -2.50 -31.18
C SER A 375 -1.41 -3.95 -31.00
N SER A 376 -1.79 -4.68 -29.93
CA SER A 376 -1.12 -5.98 -29.63
C SER A 376 -1.96 -6.99 -28.82
N ASN A 377 -3.24 -7.17 -29.16
CA ASN A 377 -4.15 -8.20 -28.60
C ASN A 377 -4.27 -8.25 -27.05
N GLY A 378 -3.73 -7.27 -26.32
CA GLY A 378 -3.81 -7.17 -24.85
C GLY A 378 -2.68 -7.85 -24.06
N GLU A 379 -1.61 -8.32 -24.69
CA GLU A 379 -0.58 -9.13 -23.99
C GLU A 379 0.40 -8.32 -23.11
N PHE A 380 0.52 -7.00 -23.30
CA PHE A 380 1.71 -6.25 -22.88
C PHE A 380 1.73 -5.69 -21.43
N LEU A 381 0.59 -5.68 -20.71
CA LEU A 381 0.50 -5.11 -19.35
C LEU A 381 -0.35 -5.97 -18.40
N ASN A 382 -0.58 -7.25 -18.72
CA ASN A 382 -1.53 -8.09 -18.01
C ASN A 382 -0.97 -8.73 -16.72
N TYR A 383 -0.50 -7.90 -15.79
CA TYR A 383 -0.06 -8.33 -14.46
C TYR A 383 -1.28 -8.59 -13.56
N ASP A 384 -1.25 -9.67 -12.77
CA ASP A 384 -2.17 -9.77 -11.63
C ASP A 384 -1.78 -8.69 -10.60
N ILE A 385 -2.75 -7.93 -10.07
CA ILE A 385 -2.50 -6.93 -9.01
C ILE A 385 -3.37 -7.14 -7.76
N LEU A 386 -2.73 -7.06 -6.60
CA LEU A 386 -3.39 -6.88 -5.30
C LEU A 386 -3.07 -5.46 -4.81
N ILE A 387 -4.08 -4.67 -4.49
CA ILE A 387 -3.91 -3.28 -4.08
C ILE A 387 -4.85 -2.94 -2.93
N GLY A 388 -4.46 -2.03 -2.05
CA GLY A 388 -5.35 -1.60 -0.96
C GLY A 388 -4.76 -0.51 -0.10
N VAL A 389 -5.53 -0.13 0.91
CA VAL A 389 -5.28 1.03 1.79
C VAL A 389 -5.74 0.73 3.21
N ASN A 390 -5.17 1.44 4.17
CA ASN A 390 -5.54 1.36 5.58
C ASN A 390 -6.69 2.36 5.86
N GLN A 391 -7.46 2.12 6.93
CA GLN A 391 -8.66 2.90 7.27
C GLN A 391 -8.39 4.40 7.48
N GLY A 392 -7.21 4.74 8.01
CA GLY A 392 -6.85 6.05 8.52
C GLY A 392 -5.40 6.44 8.27
N GLU A 393 -4.90 6.17 7.05
CA GLU A 393 -3.55 6.50 6.56
C GLU A 393 -3.01 7.84 7.09
N GLY A 394 -3.81 8.90 6.95
CA GLY A 394 -3.46 10.29 7.28
C GLY A 394 -3.40 10.64 8.77
N LEU A 395 -3.03 9.73 9.66
CA LEU A 395 -2.94 10.00 11.11
C LEU A 395 -2.06 11.23 11.41
N LYS A 396 -0.83 11.27 10.87
CA LYS A 396 0.13 12.37 11.03
C LYS A 396 -0.33 13.71 10.43
N PHE A 397 -1.46 13.77 9.72
CA PHE A 397 -2.08 15.03 9.28
C PHE A 397 -2.84 15.77 10.39
N VAL A 398 -3.22 15.06 11.46
CA VAL A 398 -4.01 15.59 12.59
C VAL A 398 -3.39 15.32 13.96
N ASP A 399 -2.22 14.68 14.03
CA ASP A 399 -1.56 14.26 15.29
C ASP A 399 -1.17 15.46 16.17
N ASP A 400 -0.77 16.59 15.56
CA ASP A 400 -0.47 17.87 16.22
C ASP A 400 -1.67 18.50 16.99
N SER A 401 -2.87 17.91 16.93
CA SER A 401 -4.05 18.40 17.65
C SER A 401 -4.21 17.72 19.03
N GLU A 402 -3.27 18.01 19.94
CA GLU A 402 -3.22 17.48 21.32
C GLU A 402 -4.41 17.84 22.22
N ASP A 403 -5.36 18.68 21.77
CA ASP A 403 -6.54 19.04 22.54
C ASP A 403 -7.49 17.83 22.70
N ASN A 404 -7.74 17.44 23.96
CA ASN A 404 -8.73 16.41 24.35
C ASN A 404 -10.15 16.69 23.82
N ASP A 405 -10.48 17.95 23.49
CA ASP A 405 -11.77 18.38 22.93
C ASP A 405 -11.85 18.21 21.40
N GLY A 406 -10.79 17.71 20.77
CA GLY A 406 -10.67 17.53 19.32
C GLY A 406 -10.46 18.83 18.55
N ILE A 407 -10.73 18.80 17.24
CA ILE A 407 -10.35 19.91 16.36
C ILE A 407 -11.40 21.03 16.41
N SER A 408 -10.97 22.27 16.65
CA SER A 408 -11.84 23.45 16.61
C SER A 408 -12.31 23.78 15.18
N ALA A 409 -13.46 24.45 15.02
CA ALA A 409 -13.95 24.84 13.70
C ALA A 409 -12.98 25.78 12.95
N ALA A 410 -12.27 26.65 13.66
CA ALA A 410 -11.27 27.53 13.06
C ALA A 410 -10.03 26.75 12.57
N ALA A 411 -9.56 25.77 13.33
CA ALA A 411 -8.47 24.89 12.91
C ALA A 411 -8.89 24.01 11.72
N PHE A 412 -10.13 23.52 11.69
CA PHE A 412 -10.70 22.78 10.58
C PHE A 412 -10.68 23.59 9.27
N ASP A 413 -11.23 24.81 9.30
CA ASP A 413 -11.25 25.72 8.15
C ASP A 413 -9.84 26.08 7.67
N TYR A 414 -8.92 26.37 8.61
CA TYR A 414 -7.52 26.69 8.30
C TYR A 414 -6.78 25.51 7.65
N THR A 415 -6.93 24.31 8.20
CA THR A 415 -6.27 23.10 7.67
C THR A 415 -6.78 22.73 6.27
N ILE A 416 -8.09 22.86 5.99
CA ILE A 416 -8.60 22.65 4.63
C ILE A 416 -8.12 23.74 3.66
N SER A 417 -8.07 25.00 4.10
CA SER A 417 -7.53 26.10 3.30
C SER A 417 -6.09 25.82 2.87
N ASN A 418 -5.22 25.53 3.84
CA ASN A 418 -3.83 25.15 3.61
C ASN A 418 -3.68 23.92 2.71
N PHE A 419 -4.53 22.89 2.89
CA PHE A 419 -4.51 21.69 2.05
C PHE A 419 -4.78 22.03 0.58
N VAL A 420 -5.82 22.82 0.31
CA VAL A 420 -6.17 23.24 -1.06
C VAL A 420 -5.08 24.11 -1.68
N ASP A 421 -4.54 25.08 -0.94
CA ASP A 421 -3.52 26.01 -1.44
C ASP A 421 -2.21 25.30 -1.80
N ASN A 422 -1.83 24.24 -1.07
CA ASN A 422 -0.59 23.49 -1.34
C ASN A 422 -0.70 22.48 -2.48
N LEU A 423 -1.88 21.91 -2.75
CA LEU A 423 -2.08 20.90 -3.79
C LEU A 423 -2.55 21.50 -5.12
N TYR A 424 -3.46 22.46 -5.06
CA TYR A 424 -4.05 23.07 -6.25
C TYR A 424 -3.49 24.47 -6.54
N GLY A 425 -2.83 25.12 -5.57
CA GLY A 425 -2.33 26.49 -5.73
C GLY A 425 -3.41 27.57 -5.66
N TYR A 426 -2.97 28.82 -5.54
CA TYR A 426 -3.80 30.01 -5.25
C TYR A 426 -3.98 30.93 -6.48
N PRO A 427 -4.93 30.65 -7.39
CA PRO A 427 -5.50 31.64 -8.29
C PRO A 427 -6.80 32.23 -7.73
N GLU A 428 -7.13 33.45 -8.18
CA GLU A 428 -8.35 34.15 -7.80
C GLU A 428 -9.60 33.32 -8.18
N GLY A 429 -10.51 33.13 -7.21
CA GLY A 429 -11.79 32.44 -7.42
C GLY A 429 -11.92 31.00 -6.88
N LYS A 430 -10.82 30.36 -6.42
CA LYS A 430 -10.87 28.99 -5.85
C LYS A 430 -11.60 28.84 -4.50
N ASP A 431 -12.30 29.87 -4.04
CA ASP A 431 -13.23 29.78 -2.92
C ASP A 431 -14.28 28.67 -3.15
N ILE A 432 -14.72 28.46 -4.39
CA ILE A 432 -15.66 27.39 -4.74
C ILE A 432 -15.09 26.00 -4.39
N LEU A 433 -13.85 25.71 -4.77
CA LEU A 433 -13.22 24.42 -4.47
C LEU A 433 -13.04 24.23 -2.95
N ARG A 434 -12.56 25.27 -2.26
CA ARG A 434 -12.32 25.24 -0.82
C ARG A 434 -13.61 25.03 -0.02
N GLU A 435 -14.65 25.82 -0.30
CA GLU A 435 -15.93 25.70 0.38
C GLU A 435 -16.66 24.41 0.00
N THR A 436 -16.48 23.87 -1.22
CA THR A 436 -17.01 22.54 -1.57
C THR A 436 -16.31 21.43 -0.79
N ILE A 437 -14.98 21.46 -0.65
CA ILE A 437 -14.24 20.48 0.17
C ILE A 437 -14.68 20.58 1.64
N LYS A 438 -14.74 21.80 2.20
CA LYS A 438 -15.26 22.02 3.57
C LYS A 438 -16.67 21.46 3.73
N PHE A 439 -17.57 21.73 2.79
CA PHE A 439 -18.94 21.20 2.79
C PHE A 439 -18.96 19.68 2.75
N MET A 440 -18.15 19.06 1.90
CA MET A 440 -18.09 17.60 1.73
C MET A 440 -17.47 16.87 2.93
N TYR A 441 -16.59 17.50 3.70
CA TYR A 441 -15.97 16.90 4.89
C TYR A 441 -16.52 17.42 6.22
N THR A 442 -17.59 18.22 6.20
CA THR A 442 -18.38 18.54 7.39
C THR A 442 -19.41 17.43 7.65
N ASP A 443 -19.42 16.83 8.84
CA ASP A 443 -20.57 16.02 9.27
C ASP A 443 -21.72 16.95 9.64
N TRP A 444 -22.64 17.17 8.71
CA TRP A 444 -23.80 18.04 8.92
C TRP A 444 -24.80 17.51 9.95
N ALA A 445 -24.71 16.24 10.36
CA ALA A 445 -25.53 15.67 11.43
C ALA A 445 -24.93 15.89 12.83
N ASP A 446 -23.65 16.24 12.94
CA ASP A 446 -22.93 16.46 14.21
C ASP A 446 -21.83 17.54 14.07
N ARG A 447 -22.18 18.65 13.39
CA ARG A 447 -21.24 19.69 12.90
C ARG A 447 -20.33 20.26 13.98
N ASP A 448 -20.86 20.43 15.18
CA ASP A 448 -20.19 21.16 16.26
C ASP A 448 -19.21 20.26 17.07
N ASN A 449 -19.22 18.95 16.85
CA ASN A 449 -18.34 17.96 17.48
C ASN A 449 -16.87 18.02 16.99
N GLY A 450 -15.93 18.26 17.92
CA GLY A 450 -14.49 18.34 17.62
C GLY A 450 -13.82 17.00 17.28
N ASP A 451 -14.25 15.90 17.89
CA ASP A 451 -13.78 14.55 17.53
C ASP A 451 -14.21 14.18 16.10
N MET A 452 -15.43 14.58 15.70
CA MET A 452 -15.91 14.32 14.35
C MET A 452 -15.13 15.14 13.32
N ARG A 453 -14.81 16.41 13.61
CA ARG A 453 -13.90 17.22 12.77
C ARG A 453 -12.49 16.62 12.69
N ARG A 454 -11.95 16.04 13.77
CA ARG A 454 -10.67 15.29 13.72
C ARG A 454 -10.75 14.11 12.75
N LYS A 455 -11.79 13.30 12.87
CA LYS A 455 -12.05 12.16 11.97
C LYS A 455 -12.23 12.58 10.51
N THR A 456 -12.94 13.67 10.23
CA THR A 456 -13.19 14.07 8.85
C THR A 456 -12.02 14.77 8.18
N LEU A 457 -11.11 15.44 8.92
CA LEU A 457 -9.83 15.89 8.36
C LEU A 457 -8.85 14.75 8.08
N LEU A 458 -8.75 13.78 9.00
CA LEU A 458 -7.97 12.57 8.78
C LEU A 458 -8.49 11.83 7.54
N ALA A 459 -9.81 11.67 7.43
CA ALA A 459 -10.49 11.13 6.26
C ALA A 459 -10.18 11.92 4.98
N LEU A 460 -10.22 13.26 4.99
CA LEU A 460 -9.91 14.11 3.84
C LEU A 460 -8.52 13.82 3.27
N PHE A 461 -7.51 13.73 4.14
CA PHE A 461 -6.14 13.47 3.74
C PHE A 461 -5.94 12.03 3.25
N THR A 462 -6.48 11.05 3.99
CA THR A 462 -6.54 9.64 3.59
C THR A 462 -7.20 9.46 2.22
N ASP A 463 -8.34 10.13 1.99
CA ASP A 463 -9.13 10.01 0.77
C ASP A 463 -8.42 10.55 -0.46
N HIS A 464 -7.82 11.73 -0.35
CA HIS A 464 -7.13 12.36 -1.48
C HIS A 464 -5.81 11.64 -1.81
N GLN A 465 -5.01 11.31 -0.80
CA GLN A 465 -3.63 10.88 -1.02
C GLN A 465 -3.46 9.38 -1.19
N TRP A 466 -4.38 8.56 -0.69
CA TRP A 466 -4.30 7.10 -0.80
C TRP A 466 -5.55 6.48 -1.44
N VAL A 467 -6.76 6.77 -0.95
CA VAL A 467 -7.97 6.04 -1.37
C VAL A 467 -8.34 6.32 -2.83
N ALA A 468 -8.50 7.59 -3.21
CA ALA A 468 -8.88 7.95 -4.57
C ALA A 468 -7.83 7.52 -5.60
N PRO A 469 -6.51 7.74 -5.38
CA PRO A 469 -5.45 7.18 -6.22
C PRO A 469 -5.50 5.65 -6.34
N ALA A 470 -5.61 4.91 -5.22
CA ALA A 470 -5.65 3.45 -5.25
C ALA A 470 -6.89 2.89 -5.98
N VAL A 471 -8.07 3.51 -5.80
CA VAL A 471 -9.29 3.10 -6.49
C VAL A 471 -9.26 3.48 -7.97
N ALA A 472 -8.66 4.61 -8.35
CA ALA A 472 -8.41 4.96 -9.75
C ALA A 472 -7.47 3.94 -10.41
N THR A 473 -6.36 3.61 -9.76
CA THR A 473 -5.43 2.54 -10.19
C THR A 473 -6.16 1.21 -10.37
N ALA A 474 -6.91 0.75 -9.38
CA ALA A 474 -7.64 -0.51 -9.43
C ALA A 474 -8.72 -0.54 -10.53
N LYS A 475 -9.43 0.58 -10.73
CA LYS A 475 -10.43 0.73 -11.79
C LYS A 475 -9.80 0.63 -13.17
N LEU A 476 -8.75 1.41 -13.44
CA LEU A 476 -8.05 1.41 -14.71
C LEU A 476 -7.48 0.02 -15.00
N HIS A 477 -6.81 -0.61 -14.02
CA HIS A 477 -6.25 -1.97 -14.17
C HIS A 477 -7.32 -3.03 -14.50
N ALA A 478 -8.50 -2.95 -13.87
CA ALA A 478 -9.60 -3.88 -14.11
C ALA A 478 -10.31 -3.69 -15.47
N GLU A 479 -10.29 -2.49 -16.05
CA GLU A 479 -10.98 -2.17 -17.32
C GLU A 479 -10.34 -2.85 -18.55
N PHE A 480 -9.12 -3.37 -18.40
CA PHE A 480 -8.40 -4.15 -19.42
C PHE A 480 -8.30 -5.64 -19.08
N GLN A 481 -9.22 -6.14 -18.24
CA GLN A 481 -9.43 -7.56 -17.92
C GLN A 481 -8.32 -8.23 -17.08
N SER A 482 -7.34 -7.47 -16.60
CA SER A 482 -6.34 -7.94 -15.66
C SER A 482 -6.96 -8.28 -14.29
N PRO A 483 -6.54 -9.38 -13.62
CA PRO A 483 -7.05 -9.71 -12.29
C PRO A 483 -6.65 -8.68 -11.24
N VAL A 484 -7.64 -8.02 -10.65
CA VAL A 484 -7.47 -7.06 -9.55
C VAL A 484 -8.11 -7.62 -8.28
N TYR A 485 -7.42 -7.51 -7.14
CA TYR A 485 -7.95 -7.76 -5.81
C TYR A 485 -7.76 -6.53 -4.93
N PHE A 486 -8.86 -5.91 -4.48
CA PHE A 486 -8.81 -4.73 -3.62
C PHE A 486 -9.00 -5.12 -2.14
N TYR A 487 -8.23 -4.54 -1.22
CA TYR A 487 -8.46 -4.64 0.23
C TYR A 487 -8.59 -3.29 0.92
N THR A 488 -9.19 -3.31 2.11
CA THR A 488 -9.04 -2.24 3.09
C THR A 488 -8.62 -2.82 4.44
N PHE A 489 -7.63 -2.20 5.10
CA PHE A 489 -7.09 -2.69 6.38
C PHE A 489 -7.70 -1.90 7.54
N TYR A 490 -8.47 -2.59 8.38
CA TYR A 490 -9.32 -2.07 9.45
C TYR A 490 -8.94 -2.69 10.80
N HIS A 491 -7.63 -2.84 11.02
CA HIS A 491 -7.05 -3.39 12.25
C HIS A 491 -5.62 -2.88 12.42
N HIS A 492 -5.17 -2.69 13.65
CA HIS A 492 -3.78 -2.44 14.00
C HIS A 492 -3.54 -2.93 15.43
N CYS A 493 -2.27 -2.96 15.83
CA CYS A 493 -1.90 -3.22 17.21
C CYS A 493 -1.76 -1.87 17.94
N GLN A 494 -2.17 -1.78 19.22
CA GLN A 494 -2.10 -0.55 20.02
C GLN A 494 -0.74 -0.46 20.73
N THR A 495 0.00 0.63 20.49
CA THR A 495 1.20 0.99 21.27
C THR A 495 0.86 2.07 22.30
N GLU A 496 1.73 2.27 23.29
CA GLU A 496 1.59 3.35 24.28
C GLU A 496 1.73 4.76 23.65
N THR A 497 2.50 4.88 22.57
CA THR A 497 2.68 6.14 21.80
C THR A 497 1.44 6.54 21.02
N ARG A 498 0.55 5.59 20.70
CA ARG A 498 -0.53 5.79 19.75
C ARG A 498 -1.80 6.29 20.45
N PRO A 499 -2.47 7.33 19.94
CA PRO A 499 -3.75 7.78 20.49
C PRO A 499 -4.84 6.69 20.44
N GLU A 500 -5.62 6.53 21.51
CA GLU A 500 -6.71 5.53 21.59
C GLU A 500 -7.85 5.73 20.56
N TRP A 501 -7.93 6.91 19.95
CA TRP A 501 -8.92 7.23 18.94
C TRP A 501 -8.47 6.92 17.51
N ALA A 502 -7.18 6.62 17.30
CA ALA A 502 -6.61 6.39 15.98
C ALA A 502 -7.08 5.05 15.40
N ASP A 503 -7.57 5.08 14.16
CA ASP A 503 -7.80 3.89 13.34
C ASP A 503 -6.47 3.40 12.72
N ALA A 504 -6.49 2.31 11.94
CA ALA A 504 -5.30 1.78 11.26
C ALA A 504 -4.69 2.79 10.28
N ALA A 505 -3.43 3.16 10.49
CA ALA A 505 -2.71 4.28 9.89
C ALA A 505 -1.61 3.80 8.93
N HIS A 506 -0.82 4.72 8.38
CA HIS A 506 0.12 4.38 7.31
C HIS A 506 1.18 3.35 7.73
N GLY A 507 1.24 2.24 6.99
CA GLY A 507 2.17 1.13 7.19
C GLY A 507 1.83 0.14 8.30
N ASP A 508 0.67 0.24 8.96
CA ASP A 508 0.24 -0.71 10.01
C ASP A 508 0.00 -2.15 9.52
N GLU A 509 -0.14 -2.37 8.22
CA GLU A 509 -0.32 -3.70 7.64
C GLU A 509 1.00 -4.50 7.61
N ILE A 510 2.15 -3.80 7.62
CA ILE A 510 3.50 -4.38 7.50
C ILE A 510 3.80 -5.48 8.53
N PRO A 511 3.58 -5.30 9.85
CA PRO A 511 3.84 -6.36 10.83
C PRO A 511 3.07 -7.64 10.55
N TYR A 512 1.84 -7.52 10.03
CA TYR A 512 0.96 -8.65 9.71
C TYR A 512 1.40 -9.36 8.43
N VAL A 513 1.84 -8.62 7.40
CA VAL A 513 2.40 -9.14 6.15
C VAL A 513 3.73 -9.88 6.39
N PHE A 514 4.58 -9.37 7.28
CA PHE A 514 5.89 -9.99 7.58
C PHE A 514 5.85 -11.07 8.68
N GLY A 515 4.70 -11.31 9.30
CA GLY A 515 4.56 -12.39 10.29
C GLY A 515 5.03 -12.04 11.71
N VAL A 516 5.30 -10.77 12.00
CA VAL A 516 5.87 -10.32 13.29
C VAL A 516 5.08 -10.83 14.51
N PRO A 517 3.72 -10.81 14.52
CA PRO A 517 2.95 -11.38 15.62
C PRO A 517 3.29 -12.84 15.98
N MET A 518 3.82 -13.64 15.04
CA MET A 518 4.15 -15.06 15.27
C MET A 518 5.43 -15.28 16.09
N ILE A 519 6.29 -14.27 16.21
CA ILE A 519 7.55 -14.31 16.97
C ILE A 519 7.54 -13.40 18.21
N GLY A 520 6.52 -12.55 18.35
CA GLY A 520 6.35 -11.59 19.43
C GLY A 520 6.75 -10.16 19.06
N ALA A 521 6.74 -9.27 20.04
CA ALA A 521 7.24 -7.91 19.88
C ALA A 521 8.73 -7.91 19.50
N THR A 522 9.14 -6.97 18.66
CA THR A 522 10.54 -6.75 18.28
C THR A 522 10.93 -5.30 18.57
N ASP A 523 12.22 -4.97 18.54
CA ASP A 523 12.66 -3.59 18.81
C ASP A 523 12.02 -2.58 17.81
N LEU A 524 11.87 -2.96 16.54
CA LEU A 524 11.25 -2.12 15.50
C LEU A 524 9.71 -2.12 15.55
N PHE A 525 9.11 -3.18 16.08
CA PHE A 525 7.68 -3.34 16.24
C PHE A 525 7.36 -3.74 17.70
N PRO A 526 7.48 -2.80 18.67
CA PRO A 526 7.38 -3.09 20.10
C PRO A 526 5.95 -3.38 20.59
N CYS A 527 5.02 -3.65 19.69
CA CYS A 527 3.61 -3.79 20.02
C CYS A 527 3.31 -5.15 20.69
N ASN A 528 2.46 -5.12 21.72
CA ASN A 528 2.06 -6.31 22.46
C ASN A 528 0.97 -7.10 21.69
N PHE A 529 1.40 -7.83 20.66
CA PHE A 529 0.51 -8.58 19.78
C PHE A 529 -0.36 -9.61 20.52
N SER A 530 -1.67 -9.51 20.36
CA SER A 530 -2.63 -10.46 20.91
C SER A 530 -2.75 -11.72 20.06
N LYS A 531 -3.42 -12.74 20.59
CA LYS A 531 -3.77 -13.95 19.81
C LYS A 531 -4.67 -13.67 18.60
N ASN A 532 -5.38 -12.54 18.56
CA ASN A 532 -6.12 -12.14 17.36
C ASN A 532 -5.17 -11.59 16.27
N ASP A 533 -4.06 -10.95 16.66
CA ASP A 533 -3.05 -10.42 15.75
C ASP A 533 -2.25 -11.56 15.09
N VAL A 534 -1.93 -12.62 15.85
CA VAL A 534 -1.35 -13.86 15.31
C VAL A 534 -2.26 -14.50 14.26
N MET A 535 -3.56 -14.61 14.57
CA MET A 535 -4.57 -15.12 13.63
C MET A 535 -4.68 -14.25 12.38
N LEU A 536 -4.74 -12.92 12.54
CA LEU A 536 -4.86 -12.00 11.40
C LEU A 536 -3.59 -11.99 10.53
N SER A 537 -2.41 -12.08 11.13
CA SER A 537 -1.15 -12.18 10.38
C SER A 537 -1.06 -13.49 9.59
N ALA A 538 -1.49 -14.62 10.18
CA ALA A 538 -1.60 -15.89 9.45
C ALA A 538 -2.56 -15.77 8.25
N VAL A 539 -3.71 -15.10 8.41
CA VAL A 539 -4.67 -14.84 7.33
C VAL A 539 -4.06 -14.00 6.22
N VAL A 540 -3.41 -12.88 6.57
CA VAL A 540 -2.78 -11.94 5.63
C VAL A 540 -1.68 -12.64 4.85
N MET A 541 -0.76 -13.33 5.52
CA MET A 541 0.30 -14.09 4.85
C MET A 541 -0.25 -15.19 3.96
N THR A 542 -1.34 -15.88 4.35
CA THR A 542 -2.02 -16.85 3.47
C THR A 542 -2.50 -16.18 2.18
N TYR A 543 -3.22 -15.07 2.26
CA TYR A 543 -3.72 -14.37 1.06
C TYR A 543 -2.57 -13.84 0.17
N TRP A 544 -1.54 -13.21 0.75
CA TRP A 544 -0.39 -12.66 0.01
C TRP A 544 0.41 -13.76 -0.70
N THR A 545 0.66 -14.88 -0.01
CA THR A 545 1.48 -15.98 -0.55
C THR A 545 0.70 -16.86 -1.52
N ASN A 546 -0.61 -17.03 -1.34
CA ASN A 546 -1.51 -17.61 -2.34
C ASN A 546 -1.50 -16.79 -3.64
N PHE A 547 -1.65 -15.47 -3.52
CA PHE A 547 -1.57 -14.57 -4.66
C PHE A 547 -0.23 -14.67 -5.38
N ALA A 548 0.89 -14.69 -4.66
CA ALA A 548 2.21 -14.94 -5.26
C ALA A 548 2.32 -16.33 -5.93
N LYS A 549 1.70 -17.36 -5.36
CA LYS A 549 1.67 -18.74 -5.89
C LYS A 549 0.88 -18.87 -7.19
N THR A 550 -0.26 -18.19 -7.32
CA THR A 550 -1.29 -18.49 -8.34
C THR A 550 -1.91 -17.31 -9.08
N GLY A 551 -1.84 -16.09 -8.55
CA GLY A 551 -2.62 -14.93 -9.02
C GLY A 551 -4.00 -14.80 -8.37
N ASP A 552 -4.39 -15.74 -7.52
CA ASP A 552 -5.63 -15.71 -6.75
C ASP A 552 -5.30 -15.81 -5.25
N PRO A 553 -5.65 -14.82 -4.40
CA PRO A 553 -5.36 -14.88 -2.97
C PRO A 553 -6.10 -16.03 -2.27
N ASN A 554 -7.12 -16.63 -2.88
CA ASN A 554 -7.86 -17.75 -2.30
C ASN A 554 -7.21 -19.13 -2.57
N LEU A 555 -6.14 -19.22 -3.39
CA LEU A 555 -5.57 -20.49 -3.86
C LEU A 555 -4.02 -20.54 -3.75
N PRO A 556 -3.41 -21.68 -3.36
CA PRO A 556 -4.00 -23.01 -3.16
C PRO A 556 -4.26 -23.36 -1.68
N VAL A 557 -4.04 -22.43 -0.74
CA VAL A 557 -4.22 -22.67 0.70
C VAL A 557 -5.53 -22.02 1.18
N PRO A 558 -6.56 -22.80 1.56
CA PRO A 558 -7.78 -22.24 2.15
C PRO A 558 -7.49 -21.64 3.54
N GLN A 559 -8.37 -20.73 3.98
CA GLN A 559 -8.27 -20.01 5.25
C GLN A 559 -8.71 -20.86 6.47
N ASP A 560 -8.22 -22.10 6.57
CA ASP A 560 -8.58 -23.04 7.65
C ASP A 560 -7.97 -22.62 9.00
N THR A 561 -8.68 -22.85 10.12
CA THR A 561 -8.07 -22.82 11.45
C THR A 561 -7.01 -23.92 11.61
N LYS A 562 -5.78 -23.51 11.95
CA LYS A 562 -4.64 -24.38 12.30
C LYS A 562 -3.96 -23.87 13.56
N PHE A 563 -3.20 -24.71 14.27
CA PHE A 563 -2.51 -24.35 15.52
C PHE A 563 -1.72 -23.03 15.46
N ILE A 564 -1.05 -22.74 14.34
CA ILE A 564 -0.30 -21.50 14.09
C ILE A 564 -1.12 -20.21 14.28
N HIS A 565 -2.45 -20.25 14.12
CA HIS A 565 -3.31 -19.08 14.28
C HIS A 565 -3.55 -18.71 15.76
N THR A 566 -3.39 -19.65 16.70
CA THR A 566 -3.70 -19.54 18.15
C THR A 566 -5.15 -19.21 18.53
N LYS A 567 -5.99 -18.85 17.54
CA LYS A 567 -7.43 -18.58 17.61
C LYS A 567 -8.13 -19.14 16.35
N PRO A 568 -9.44 -19.37 16.39
CA PRO A 568 -10.22 -19.69 15.19
C PRO A 568 -10.04 -18.62 14.11
N ASN A 569 -9.78 -19.05 12.88
CA ASN A 569 -9.64 -18.19 11.72
C ASN A 569 -11.02 -17.63 11.34
N ARG A 570 -11.17 -16.30 11.40
CA ARG A 570 -12.45 -15.64 11.12
C ARG A 570 -12.77 -15.51 9.63
N PHE A 571 -11.86 -15.94 8.77
CA PHE A 571 -11.93 -15.84 7.32
C PHE A 571 -12.22 -17.18 6.62
N GLU A 572 -12.51 -18.27 7.37
CA GLU A 572 -12.82 -19.61 6.82
C GLU A 572 -13.89 -19.59 5.71
N GLU A 573 -14.96 -18.80 5.90
CA GLU A 573 -16.05 -18.64 4.92
C GLU A 573 -15.89 -17.39 4.03
N VAL A 574 -14.76 -16.67 4.11
CA VAL A 574 -14.54 -15.38 3.43
C VAL A 574 -13.71 -15.56 2.16
N ILE A 575 -14.42 -15.70 1.04
CA ILE A 575 -13.84 -15.69 -0.31
C ILE A 575 -13.56 -14.24 -0.72
N TRP A 576 -12.31 -13.92 -1.01
CA TRP A 576 -11.92 -12.61 -1.54
C TRP A 576 -12.27 -12.56 -3.04
N THR A 577 -13.34 -11.86 -3.39
CA THR A 577 -13.77 -11.72 -4.78
C THR A 577 -12.89 -10.72 -5.55
N LYS A 578 -12.78 -10.93 -6.87
CA LYS A 578 -12.07 -10.01 -7.78
C LYS A 578 -12.76 -8.64 -7.78
N PHE A 579 -11.96 -7.59 -7.67
CA PHE A 579 -12.40 -6.24 -7.96
C PHE A 579 -12.70 -6.10 -9.46
N ASN A 580 -13.76 -5.36 -9.79
CA ASN A 580 -14.09 -5.00 -11.17
C ASN A 580 -14.69 -3.58 -11.20
N SER A 581 -14.62 -2.88 -12.34
CA SER A 581 -15.02 -1.48 -12.44
C SER A 581 -16.52 -1.20 -12.19
N LYS A 582 -17.38 -2.22 -12.29
CA LYS A 582 -18.82 -2.14 -12.07
C LYS A 582 -19.20 -2.36 -10.61
N ASP A 583 -18.85 -3.52 -10.06
CA ASP A 583 -19.28 -3.94 -8.71
C ASP A 583 -18.29 -3.47 -7.62
N LYS A 584 -17.05 -3.10 -7.98
CA LYS A 584 -16.02 -2.49 -7.12
C LYS A 584 -15.84 -3.19 -5.77
N GLN A 585 -15.83 -4.53 -5.80
CA GLN A 585 -15.75 -5.35 -4.61
C GLN A 585 -14.35 -5.33 -3.98
N TYR A 586 -14.30 -5.35 -2.66
CA TYR A 586 -13.08 -5.38 -1.86
C TYR A 586 -13.24 -6.26 -0.62
N LEU A 587 -12.12 -6.76 -0.10
CA LEU A 587 -12.06 -7.43 1.20
C LEU A 587 -11.79 -6.42 2.31
N HIS A 588 -12.70 -6.30 3.27
CA HIS A 588 -12.45 -5.61 4.54
C HIS A 588 -11.65 -6.56 5.44
N ILE A 589 -10.34 -6.30 5.59
CA ILE A 589 -9.42 -7.07 6.44
C ILE A 589 -9.46 -6.51 7.87
N GLY A 590 -9.84 -7.35 8.83
CA GLY A 590 -9.86 -7.03 10.26
C GLY A 590 -10.66 -8.07 11.04
N LEU A 591 -10.93 -7.83 12.33
CA LEU A 591 -11.55 -8.83 13.23
C LEU A 591 -13.03 -9.16 12.94
N LYS A 592 -13.67 -8.46 11.99
CA LYS A 592 -15.01 -8.75 11.47
C LYS A 592 -14.96 -8.79 9.94
N PRO A 593 -14.28 -9.79 9.36
CA PRO A 593 -13.97 -9.81 7.93
C PRO A 593 -15.21 -10.04 7.08
N ARG A 594 -15.21 -9.44 5.89
CA ARG A 594 -16.34 -9.48 4.96
C ARG A 594 -15.96 -8.87 3.62
N VAL A 595 -16.51 -9.40 2.53
CA VAL A 595 -16.54 -8.68 1.25
C VAL A 595 -17.52 -7.51 1.36
N ARG A 596 -17.15 -6.39 0.76
CA ARG A 596 -17.96 -5.18 0.59
C ARG A 596 -17.72 -4.63 -0.82
N ASP A 597 -18.48 -3.62 -1.18
CA ASP A 597 -18.44 -2.96 -2.48
C ASP A 597 -18.33 -1.44 -2.30
N ASN A 598 -17.93 -0.74 -3.36
CA ASN A 598 -18.00 0.73 -3.45
C ASN A 598 -17.30 1.46 -2.30
N TYR A 599 -16.07 1.05 -1.95
CA TYR A 599 -15.31 1.66 -0.86
C TYR A 599 -15.26 3.18 -0.97
N ARG A 600 -15.87 3.86 0.01
CA ARG A 600 -15.93 5.33 0.13
C ARG A 600 -16.35 6.05 -1.16
N ALA A 601 -17.19 5.40 -1.97
CA ALA A 601 -17.45 5.80 -3.36
C ALA A 601 -17.87 7.26 -3.54
N ASN A 602 -18.61 7.85 -2.60
CA ASN A 602 -18.98 9.27 -2.64
C ASN A 602 -17.77 10.22 -2.54
N LYS A 603 -16.76 9.88 -1.71
CA LYS A 603 -15.52 10.66 -1.56
C LYS A 603 -14.56 10.41 -2.72
N VAL A 604 -14.51 9.17 -3.21
CA VAL A 604 -13.73 8.81 -4.41
C VAL A 604 -14.28 9.53 -5.65
N ALA A 605 -15.58 9.49 -5.92
CA ALA A 605 -16.18 10.21 -7.04
C ALA A 605 -16.06 11.74 -6.88
N PHE A 606 -16.13 12.25 -5.64
CA PHE A 606 -15.84 13.66 -5.38
C PHE A 606 -14.43 14.07 -5.84
N TRP A 607 -13.39 13.32 -5.47
CA TRP A 607 -12.01 13.62 -5.87
C TRP A 607 -11.70 13.32 -7.33
N LEU A 608 -12.26 12.26 -7.91
CA LEU A 608 -11.94 11.81 -9.28
C LEU A 608 -12.82 12.46 -10.37
N GLU A 609 -13.99 12.99 -10.03
CA GLU A 609 -14.96 13.51 -11.02
C GLU A 609 -15.31 14.98 -10.76
N LEU A 610 -15.75 15.34 -9.54
CA LEU A 610 -16.20 16.72 -9.26
C LEU A 610 -15.05 17.71 -9.10
N VAL A 611 -14.00 17.36 -8.35
CA VAL A 611 -12.88 18.28 -8.08
C VAL A 611 -12.10 18.69 -9.35
N PRO A 612 -11.78 17.78 -10.30
CA PRO A 612 -11.17 18.16 -11.57
C PRO A 612 -12.04 19.15 -12.35
N HIS A 613 -13.36 18.93 -12.40
CA HIS A 613 -14.29 19.85 -13.06
C HIS A 613 -14.34 21.22 -12.37
N LEU A 614 -14.41 21.27 -11.03
CA LEU A 614 -14.36 22.54 -10.28
C LEU A 614 -13.01 23.27 -10.46
N HIS A 615 -11.92 22.53 -10.65
CA HIS A 615 -10.61 23.13 -10.92
C HIS A 615 -10.56 23.77 -12.32
N SER A 616 -11.13 23.14 -13.36
CA SER A 616 -11.08 23.65 -14.74
C SER A 616 -11.97 24.86 -15.00
N LEU A 617 -12.97 25.13 -14.16
CA LEU A 617 -13.91 26.27 -14.32
C LEU A 617 -13.22 27.65 -14.37
N HIS A 618 -11.97 27.77 -13.91
CA HIS A 618 -11.21 29.03 -13.94
C HIS A 618 -10.43 29.28 -15.23
N ASP A 619 -10.21 28.27 -16.08
CA ASP A 619 -9.48 28.45 -17.36
C ASP A 619 -10.37 28.99 -18.50
N GLU A 620 -11.71 28.96 -18.36
CA GLU A 620 -12.65 29.37 -19.43
C GLU A 620 -13.11 30.84 -19.40
N PHE A 621 -12.72 31.65 -18.41
CA PHE A 621 -13.17 33.05 -18.29
C PHE A 621 -12.07 34.10 -18.56
N PRO A 622 -11.85 34.52 -19.82
CA PRO A 622 -11.07 35.73 -20.10
C PRO A 622 -11.81 36.97 -19.59
N PRO A 623 -11.11 37.97 -19.01
CA PRO A 623 -11.74 39.14 -18.39
C PRO A 623 -12.38 40.07 -19.44
N THR A 624 -13.66 39.83 -19.74
CA THR A 624 -14.45 40.58 -20.72
C THR A 624 -15.15 41.79 -20.09
N THR A 625 -14.38 42.66 -19.44
CA THR A 625 -14.83 44.01 -19.04
C THR A 625 -14.18 45.09 -19.91
N ARG A 626 -14.51 45.07 -21.22
CA ARG A 626 -14.35 46.28 -22.05
C ARG A 626 -15.45 47.28 -21.67
N LEU A 627 -15.10 48.24 -20.82
CA LEU A 627 -15.94 49.41 -20.57
C LEU A 627 -16.18 50.19 -21.89
N PRO A 628 -17.38 50.74 -22.12
CA PRO A 628 -17.68 51.50 -23.33
C PRO A 628 -16.95 52.86 -23.31
N PRO A 629 -16.56 53.40 -24.49
CA PRO A 629 -15.76 54.62 -24.56
C PRO A 629 -16.60 55.87 -24.22
N GLY A 630 -16.50 56.31 -22.96
CA GLY A 630 -16.97 57.61 -22.51
C GLY A 630 -16.13 58.77 -23.07
N SER A 631 -16.78 59.87 -23.44
CA SER A 631 -16.17 60.99 -24.15
C SER A 631 -15.52 62.03 -23.22
N THR A 632 -14.20 62.20 -23.31
CA THR A 632 -13.50 63.39 -22.81
C THR A 632 -12.37 63.80 -23.75
N ARG A 633 -12.42 65.05 -24.26
CA ARG A 633 -11.34 65.67 -25.06
C ARG A 633 -10.28 66.28 -24.15
N PRO A 634 -8.98 66.19 -24.47
CA PRO A 634 -7.96 67.08 -23.94
C PRO A 634 -7.86 68.40 -24.76
N PRO A 635 -7.40 69.52 -24.18
CA PRO A 635 -7.27 70.79 -24.87
C PRO A 635 -5.87 71.03 -25.48
N GLY A 636 -5.85 71.43 -26.75
CA GLY A 636 -4.92 72.44 -27.32
C GLY A 636 -3.48 72.04 -27.69
N VAL A 637 -3.16 72.07 -29.00
CA VAL A 637 -1.99 72.71 -29.67
C VAL A 637 -2.35 72.76 -31.19
N PRO A 638 -1.97 73.80 -31.98
CA PRO A 638 -2.77 74.21 -33.15
C PRO A 638 -2.38 73.64 -34.54
N TRP A 639 -3.25 73.93 -35.52
CA TRP A 639 -3.39 73.29 -36.84
C TRP A 639 -2.65 74.01 -37.98
N LYS A 640 -2.17 73.28 -39.00
CA LYS A 640 -1.87 73.78 -40.37
C LYS A 640 -2.23 72.71 -41.44
N PRO A 641 -2.53 73.08 -42.72
CA PRO A 641 -3.60 72.37 -43.45
C PRO A 641 -3.31 71.85 -44.89
N LYS A 642 -3.76 70.60 -45.18
CA LYS A 642 -4.31 70.07 -46.49
C LYS A 642 -3.40 70.12 -47.76
N PRO A 643 -3.77 69.59 -48.97
CA PRO A 643 -5.03 68.93 -49.45
C PRO A 643 -4.95 67.65 -50.36
N ARG A 644 -6.09 66.91 -50.48
CA ARG A 644 -6.68 66.19 -51.68
C ARG A 644 -5.90 65.03 -52.39
N THR A 645 -6.46 64.10 -53.22
CA THR A 645 -7.70 64.06 -54.08
C THR A 645 -8.12 62.61 -54.56
N THR A 646 -9.43 62.33 -54.80
CA THR A 646 -10.14 61.44 -55.83
C THR A 646 -9.66 59.99 -56.22
N GLY A 647 -10.46 59.00 -56.67
CA GLY A 647 -11.94 58.75 -56.78
C GLY A 647 -12.43 57.75 -57.91
N HIS A 648 -13.34 56.79 -57.61
CA HIS A 648 -14.34 56.04 -58.48
C HIS A 648 -13.89 55.07 -59.65
N PRO A 649 -14.77 54.25 -60.33
CA PRO A 649 -15.84 53.28 -59.90
C PRO A 649 -15.96 51.89 -60.68
N TYR A 650 -17.02 51.09 -60.37
CA TYR A 650 -17.64 49.81 -60.89
C TYR A 650 -17.98 49.64 -62.42
N PRO A 651 -18.65 48.54 -62.98
CA PRO A 651 -18.92 47.09 -62.62
C PRO A 651 -18.87 46.04 -63.82
N THR A 652 -19.48 44.82 -63.62
CA THR A 652 -20.20 43.86 -64.56
C THR A 652 -19.58 42.51 -65.06
N PHE A 653 -20.42 41.44 -65.07
CA PHE A 653 -20.28 40.01 -65.53
C PHE A 653 -20.76 39.82 -67.03
N PRO A 654 -20.82 38.64 -67.74
CA PRO A 654 -20.87 37.19 -67.31
C PRO A 654 -20.22 36.03 -68.21
N ASP A 655 -20.16 34.79 -67.68
CA ASP A 655 -20.45 33.39 -68.22
C ASP A 655 -20.03 32.86 -69.65
N PRO A 656 -20.20 31.55 -70.05
CA PRO A 656 -20.45 30.23 -69.36
C PRO A 656 -19.62 28.99 -69.93
N VAL A 657 -20.13 27.73 -69.73
CA VAL A 657 -19.88 26.41 -70.43
C VAL A 657 -18.82 25.48 -69.77
N GLU A 658 -18.94 24.13 -69.58
CA GLU A 658 -20.00 23.06 -69.45
C GLU A 658 -19.28 21.66 -69.25
N PRO A 659 -19.87 20.42 -69.31
CA PRO A 659 -21.20 19.86 -68.95
C PRO A 659 -21.21 18.46 -68.20
N TYR A 660 -22.42 17.94 -67.87
CA TYR A 660 -22.84 16.53 -67.51
C TYR A 660 -22.14 15.75 -66.34
N GLY A 661 -22.82 14.98 -65.45
CA GLY A 661 -24.26 14.79 -65.16
C GLY A 661 -24.66 13.34 -64.78
N SER A 662 -25.08 13.06 -63.54
CA SER A 662 -25.99 11.93 -63.12
C SER A 662 -26.22 11.89 -61.58
N GLU A 663 -27.22 11.13 -61.13
CA GLU A 663 -27.98 11.31 -59.87
C GLU A 663 -27.47 10.53 -58.63
N ARG A 664 -27.66 11.08 -57.41
CA ARG A 664 -28.32 10.46 -56.21
C ARG A 664 -28.27 11.37 -54.95
N PRO A 665 -29.01 11.07 -53.85
CA PRO A 665 -29.65 12.12 -53.04
C PRO A 665 -28.79 12.73 -51.93
N ARG A 666 -29.28 13.87 -51.40
CA ARG A 666 -28.76 14.48 -50.17
C ARG A 666 -28.95 13.55 -48.97
N LEU A 667 -27.90 13.45 -48.15
CA LEU A 667 -27.90 12.71 -46.90
C LEU A 667 -28.26 13.68 -45.76
N ASP A 668 -29.50 13.64 -45.29
CA ASP A 668 -29.87 14.31 -44.04
C ASP A 668 -29.32 13.50 -42.85
N LEU A 669 -28.25 13.98 -42.23
CA LEU A 669 -27.88 13.51 -40.89
C LEU A 669 -28.87 14.10 -39.89
N PHE A 670 -29.91 13.32 -39.57
CA PHE A 670 -30.61 13.18 -38.28
C PHE A 670 -32.00 12.55 -38.55
N PRO A 671 -32.18 11.22 -38.38
CA PRO A 671 -33.49 10.60 -38.48
C PRO A 671 -34.38 11.05 -37.31
N GLY A 672 -35.44 11.79 -37.62
CA GLY A 672 -36.50 12.13 -36.65
C GLY A 672 -37.38 10.92 -36.38
N ASP A 673 -36.94 10.03 -35.49
CA ASP A 673 -37.72 8.86 -35.06
C ASP A 673 -38.66 9.27 -33.90
N THR A 674 -39.77 9.95 -34.23
CA THR A 674 -40.86 10.19 -33.27
C THR A 674 -41.61 8.89 -33.00
N ARG A 675 -41.00 8.01 -32.21
CA ARG A 675 -41.65 6.80 -31.67
C ARG A 675 -42.66 7.20 -30.60
N ASP A 676 -43.81 6.55 -30.59
CA ASP A 676 -44.89 6.79 -29.62
C ASP A 676 -44.50 6.34 -28.19
N TYR A 677 -43.84 7.23 -27.45
CA TYR A 677 -43.45 7.07 -26.04
C TYR A 677 -44.60 6.66 -25.11
N SER A 678 -45.87 6.83 -25.51
CA SER A 678 -47.03 6.49 -24.67
C SER A 678 -47.18 4.99 -24.41
N THR A 679 -46.79 4.12 -25.35
CA THR A 679 -46.95 2.67 -25.24
C THR A 679 -45.85 2.02 -24.40
N GLU A 680 -44.58 2.32 -24.70
CA GLU A 680 -43.42 1.80 -23.96
C GLU A 680 -43.41 2.27 -22.49
N LEU A 681 -43.78 3.54 -22.23
CA LEU A 681 -43.93 4.06 -20.87
C LEU A 681 -45.09 3.37 -20.12
N SER A 682 -46.23 3.14 -20.78
CA SER A 682 -47.37 2.43 -20.17
C SER A 682 -47.04 0.98 -19.83
N VAL A 683 -46.29 0.28 -20.69
CA VAL A 683 -45.80 -1.08 -20.42
C VAL A 683 -44.81 -1.09 -19.26
N THR A 684 -43.88 -0.14 -19.21
CA THR A 684 -42.91 -0.03 -18.09
C THR A 684 -43.61 0.23 -16.76
N VAL A 685 -44.61 1.12 -16.73
CA VAL A 685 -45.42 1.40 -15.53
C VAL A 685 -46.25 0.17 -15.13
N ALA A 686 -46.86 -0.54 -16.09
CA ALA A 686 -47.63 -1.75 -15.81
C ALA A 686 -46.78 -2.89 -15.25
N VAL A 687 -45.57 -3.10 -15.79
CA VAL A 687 -44.59 -4.09 -15.28
C VAL A 687 -44.10 -3.69 -13.88
N GLY A 688 -43.76 -2.41 -13.67
CA GLY A 688 -43.35 -1.89 -12.36
C GLY A 688 -44.43 -2.07 -11.29
N ALA A 689 -45.68 -1.73 -11.59
CA ALA A 689 -46.82 -1.92 -10.70
C ALA A 689 -47.08 -3.42 -10.41
N SER A 690 -46.92 -4.29 -11.41
CA SER A 690 -47.08 -5.74 -11.24
C SER A 690 -46.00 -6.35 -10.32
N LEU A 691 -44.74 -5.91 -10.47
CA LEU A 691 -43.63 -6.32 -9.59
C LEU A 691 -43.80 -5.79 -8.17
N LEU A 692 -44.31 -4.56 -8.00
CA LEU A 692 -44.65 -4.01 -6.69
C LEU A 692 -45.75 -4.85 -6.01
N PHE A 693 -46.80 -5.21 -6.75
CA PHE A 693 -47.89 -6.03 -6.22
C PHE A 693 -47.44 -7.46 -5.85
N LEU A 694 -46.58 -8.07 -6.67
CA LEU A 694 -45.94 -9.35 -6.36
C LEU A 694 -45.08 -9.29 -5.09
N ASN A 695 -44.29 -8.23 -4.91
CA ASN A 695 -43.52 -8.02 -3.69
C ASN A 695 -44.42 -7.84 -2.46
N ILE A 696 -45.50 -7.06 -2.56
CA ILE A 696 -46.48 -6.90 -1.47
C ILE A 696 -47.12 -8.25 -1.11
N LEU A 697 -47.52 -9.06 -2.10
CA LEU A 697 -48.05 -10.41 -1.86
C LEU A 697 -47.02 -11.35 -1.23
N ALA A 698 -45.75 -11.29 -1.66
CA ALA A 698 -44.67 -12.09 -1.09
C ALA A 698 -44.40 -11.71 0.38
N PHE A 699 -44.35 -10.41 0.70
CA PHE A 699 -44.22 -9.94 2.08
C PHE A 699 -45.45 -10.27 2.94
N ALA A 700 -46.67 -10.16 2.41
CA ALA A 700 -47.88 -10.56 3.11
C ALA A 700 -47.90 -12.08 3.39
N ALA A 701 -47.50 -12.91 2.43
CA ALA A 701 -47.38 -14.36 2.59
C ALA A 701 -46.30 -14.74 3.60
N LEU A 702 -45.14 -14.06 3.60
CA LEU A 702 -44.09 -14.24 4.60
C LEU A 702 -44.54 -13.80 5.99
N TYR A 703 -45.26 -12.68 6.11
CA TYR A 703 -45.82 -12.19 7.36
C TYR A 703 -46.85 -13.18 7.93
N TYR A 704 -47.81 -13.62 7.12
CA TYR A 704 -48.81 -14.63 7.52
C TYR A 704 -48.15 -15.97 7.90
N LYS A 705 -47.11 -16.40 7.18
CA LYS A 705 -46.31 -17.60 7.51
C LYS A 705 -45.50 -17.43 8.80
N ARG A 706 -45.08 -16.21 9.15
CA ARG A 706 -44.41 -15.89 10.43
C ARG A 706 -45.41 -15.89 11.58
N ASP A 707 -46.56 -15.26 11.40
CA ASP A 707 -47.60 -15.14 12.42
C ASP A 707 -48.18 -16.53 12.77
N LYS A 708 -48.54 -17.34 11.77
CA LYS A 708 -48.96 -18.74 11.97
C LYS A 708 -47.89 -19.61 12.64
N ARG A 709 -46.59 -19.29 12.48
CA ARG A 709 -45.50 -19.93 13.24
C ARG A 709 -45.40 -19.42 14.68
N GLN A 710 -45.74 -18.16 14.96
CA GLN A 710 -45.82 -17.62 16.33
C GLN A 710 -47.04 -18.17 17.08
N GLU A 711 -48.18 -18.34 16.41
CA GLU A 711 -49.39 -18.95 16.96
C GLU A 711 -49.18 -20.44 17.30
N MET A 712 -48.57 -21.21 16.38
CA MET A 712 -48.13 -22.59 16.65
C MET A 712 -47.09 -22.70 17.79
N ARG A 713 -46.24 -21.67 18.00
CA ARG A 713 -45.34 -21.60 19.16
C ARG A 713 -46.09 -21.28 20.46
N ARG A 714 -47.12 -20.44 20.44
CA ARG A 714 -47.98 -20.16 21.61
C ARG A 714 -48.76 -21.40 22.05
N HIS A 715 -49.30 -22.20 21.12
CA HIS A 715 -49.95 -23.47 21.46
C HIS A 715 -49.00 -24.59 21.92
N ARG A 716 -47.67 -24.46 21.77
CA ARG A 716 -46.68 -25.38 22.36
C ARG A 716 -46.20 -24.97 23.76
N LEU A 717 -46.66 -23.85 24.31
CA LEU A 717 -46.27 -23.34 25.63
C LEU A 717 -47.49 -23.23 26.56
N SER A 718 -48.07 -24.37 26.93
CA SER A 718 -49.11 -24.49 27.95
C SER A 718 -49.15 -25.90 28.54
N PRO A 719 -48.52 -26.16 29.71
CA PRO A 719 -48.60 -27.45 30.37
C PRO A 719 -49.81 -27.52 31.33
N GLN A 720 -50.77 -28.39 31.04
CA GLN A 720 -51.88 -28.69 31.96
C GLN A 720 -51.48 -29.83 32.90
N ARG A 721 -51.57 -29.61 34.22
CA ARG A 721 -51.23 -30.59 35.27
C ARG A 721 -52.39 -31.57 35.51
N HIS A 722 -52.09 -32.87 35.61
CA HIS A 722 -52.64 -33.96 36.45
C HIS A 722 -52.01 -35.27 35.92
N GLY A 723 -51.64 -36.33 36.66
CA GLY A 723 -51.56 -36.56 38.11
C GLY A 723 -51.62 -38.08 38.41
N GLY A 724 -50.58 -38.68 39.01
CA GLY A 724 -50.60 -40.09 39.48
C GLY A 724 -49.56 -41.03 38.82
N PRO A 725 -49.18 -42.17 39.46
CA PRO A 725 -47.83 -42.74 39.31
C PRO A 725 -47.73 -44.23 38.86
N ALA A 726 -46.53 -44.64 38.40
CA ALA A 726 -45.76 -45.83 38.85
C ALA A 726 -44.96 -46.58 37.74
N ASN A 727 -43.71 -46.89 38.09
CA ASN A 727 -42.87 -48.06 37.76
C ASN A 727 -42.14 -48.32 36.41
N ASP A 728 -40.91 -48.83 36.63
CA ASP A 728 -40.06 -49.77 35.87
C ASP A 728 -39.12 -49.34 34.71
N LEU A 729 -37.81 -49.33 35.06
CA LEU A 729 -36.66 -49.98 34.41
C LEU A 729 -36.44 -49.88 32.88
N ALA A 730 -35.35 -49.21 32.47
CA ALA A 730 -34.18 -49.83 31.80
C ALA A 730 -33.02 -48.84 31.52
N HIS A 731 -31.79 -49.35 31.36
CA HIS A 731 -30.57 -48.60 31.01
C HIS A 731 -30.51 -48.19 29.54
N SER A 732 -29.94 -47.00 29.25
CA SER A 732 -28.68 -46.82 28.50
C SER A 732 -28.23 -45.33 28.43
N GLN A 733 -26.95 -45.12 28.11
CA GLN A 733 -26.21 -43.93 27.63
C GLN A 733 -27.02 -42.76 26.99
N GLU A 734 -26.58 -41.50 26.95
CA GLU A 734 -25.23 -40.87 27.07
C GLU A 734 -25.37 -39.34 27.31
N GLU A 735 -24.28 -38.65 27.72
CA GLU A 735 -23.98 -37.20 27.48
C GLU A 735 -24.99 -36.08 27.86
N GLU A 736 -24.63 -34.85 28.27
CA GLU A 736 -23.41 -34.27 28.85
C GLU A 736 -23.76 -32.90 29.52
N ILE A 737 -22.89 -32.37 30.38
CA ILE A 737 -22.81 -30.96 30.87
C ILE A 737 -24.02 -30.36 31.63
N MET A 738 -23.87 -30.26 32.96
CA MET A 738 -24.60 -29.27 33.78
C MET A 738 -23.91 -27.90 33.75
N SER A 739 -24.69 -26.82 33.80
CA SER A 739 -24.19 -25.48 34.10
C SER A 739 -24.51 -25.04 35.54
N LEU A 740 -23.46 -24.56 36.21
CA LEU A 740 -23.41 -23.66 37.37
C LEU A 740 -24.72 -23.25 38.08
N GLN A 741 -24.78 -23.51 39.38
CA GLN A 741 -25.42 -22.59 40.33
C GLN A 741 -24.63 -22.51 41.66
N MET A 742 -24.31 -21.28 42.08
CA MET A 742 -23.60 -20.98 43.33
C MET A 742 -24.48 -21.27 44.56
N LYS A 743 -23.84 -21.65 45.68
CA LYS A 743 -24.42 -21.49 47.02
C LYS A 743 -23.33 -21.23 48.07
N HIS A 744 -23.52 -20.19 48.88
CA HIS A 744 -22.66 -19.86 50.02
C HIS A 744 -22.81 -20.84 51.19
N SER A 745 -21.77 -20.97 52.01
CA SER A 745 -21.83 -21.18 53.46
C SER A 745 -20.50 -20.78 54.13
N GLU A 746 -20.50 -20.69 55.46
CA GLU A 746 -19.71 -19.75 56.27
C GLU A 746 -18.90 -20.40 57.42
N HIS A 747 -17.94 -19.63 58.00
CA HIS A 747 -17.28 -19.78 59.33
C HIS A 747 -16.33 -21.01 59.52
N ASP A 748 -15.28 -21.01 60.36
CA ASP A 748 -14.99 -20.38 61.69
C ASP A 748 -13.46 -20.02 61.90
N PRO A 749 -12.99 -19.46 63.06
CA PRO A 749 -11.77 -18.59 63.15
C PRO A 749 -10.60 -19.01 64.11
N HIS A 750 -9.69 -18.04 64.41
CA HIS A 750 -8.51 -17.96 65.34
C HIS A 750 -7.12 -18.23 64.70
N HIS A 751 -6.09 -17.37 64.77
CA HIS A 751 -5.51 -16.64 65.92
C HIS A 751 -4.64 -15.40 65.52
N ASP A 752 -4.23 -14.60 66.51
CA ASP A 752 -3.41 -13.36 66.51
C ASP A 752 -1.88 -13.62 66.32
N MET A 753 -0.93 -12.68 66.15
CA MET A 753 -0.89 -11.20 66.11
C MET A 753 0.35 -10.69 65.31
N GLU A 754 0.38 -9.41 64.95
CA GLU A 754 1.39 -8.59 64.20
C GLU A 754 2.86 -8.55 64.73
N PRO A 755 3.84 -7.83 64.08
CA PRO A 755 3.77 -6.96 62.87
C PRO A 755 4.87 -7.18 61.79
N LEU A 756 4.64 -6.68 60.56
CA LEU A 756 5.59 -5.96 59.66
C LEU A 756 4.99 -5.78 58.24
N ARG A 757 5.05 -4.56 57.67
CA ARG A 757 4.59 -4.26 56.29
C ARG A 757 5.44 -5.01 55.24
N PRO A 758 4.84 -5.63 54.21
CA PRO A 758 5.05 -5.13 52.84
C PRO A 758 3.94 -5.47 51.79
N HIS A 759 4.13 -4.95 50.56
CA HIS A 759 3.56 -5.38 49.26
C HIS A 759 2.05 -5.35 49.01
N ASP A 760 1.61 -4.38 48.19
CA ASP A 760 0.40 -4.52 47.36
C ASP A 760 0.66 -5.49 46.19
N ILE A 761 0.07 -6.67 46.27
CA ILE A 761 0.08 -7.65 45.17
C ILE A 761 -1.06 -7.35 44.21
N LEU A 762 -0.66 -7.14 42.95
CA LEU A 762 -1.45 -7.22 41.72
C LEU A 762 -2.77 -8.02 41.87
N ARG A 763 -3.91 -7.31 41.87
CA ARG A 763 -5.15 -7.90 41.35
C ARG A 763 -5.00 -8.02 39.83
N PRO A 764 -5.33 -9.16 39.21
CA PRO A 764 -5.55 -9.21 37.78
C PRO A 764 -6.82 -8.41 37.50
N ALA A 765 -6.66 -7.17 37.04
CA ALA A 765 -7.75 -6.48 36.36
C ALA A 765 -8.09 -7.30 35.11
N CYS A 766 -9.33 -7.76 35.00
CA CYS A 766 -9.81 -8.30 33.73
C CYS A 766 -9.59 -7.23 32.65
N PRO A 767 -9.10 -7.58 31.44
CA PRO A 767 -9.04 -6.63 30.35
C PRO A 767 -10.45 -6.07 30.11
N PRO A 768 -10.62 -4.76 29.89
CA PRO A 768 -11.93 -4.19 29.66
C PRO A 768 -12.58 -4.87 28.45
N ASP A 769 -13.80 -5.36 28.64
CA ASP A 769 -14.59 -5.92 27.54
C ASP A 769 -14.67 -4.88 26.42
N TYR A 770 -14.34 -5.32 25.20
CA TYR A 770 -14.33 -4.48 23.99
C TYR A 770 -15.76 -4.20 23.50
N THR A 771 -16.59 -3.63 24.39
CA THR A 771 -17.91 -3.11 24.04
C THR A 771 -17.72 -1.89 23.16
N LEU A 772 -17.72 -2.14 21.86
CA LEU A 772 -17.91 -1.15 20.81
C LEU A 772 -19.11 -0.25 21.15
N ALA A 773 -18.83 0.91 21.75
CA ALA A 773 -19.73 2.05 21.65
C ALA A 773 -19.94 2.34 20.16
N LEU A 774 -21.17 2.67 19.76
CA LEU A 774 -21.48 3.03 18.37
C LEU A 774 -20.84 4.38 18.01
N ARG A 775 -19.53 4.38 17.78
CA ARG A 775 -18.80 5.45 17.12
C ARG A 775 -19.08 5.30 15.62
N ARG A 776 -19.81 6.25 15.01
CA ARG A 776 -19.97 6.30 13.55
C ARG A 776 -18.59 6.29 12.89
N ALA A 777 -18.42 5.44 11.87
CA ALA A 777 -17.24 5.51 11.01
C ALA A 777 -17.33 6.75 10.12
N PRO A 778 -16.21 7.28 9.58
CA PRO A 778 -16.28 8.33 8.57
C PRO A 778 -17.03 7.87 7.31
N ASP A 779 -17.09 6.55 7.07
CA ASP A 779 -17.88 5.90 6.03
C ASP A 779 -19.40 6.08 6.23
N ASP A 780 -19.85 6.30 7.48
CA ASP A 780 -21.26 6.40 7.87
C ASP A 780 -21.80 7.85 7.88
N VAL A 781 -20.98 8.86 7.54
CA VAL A 781 -21.39 10.28 7.55
C VAL A 781 -22.41 10.52 6.44
N PRO A 782 -23.71 10.78 6.77
CA PRO A 782 -24.74 10.89 5.74
C PRO A 782 -24.62 12.22 5.01
N LEU A 783 -24.38 12.19 3.70
CA LEU A 783 -24.65 13.35 2.86
C LEU A 783 -26.15 13.62 2.85
N MET A 784 -26.55 14.90 2.99
CA MET A 784 -27.96 15.26 3.00
C MET A 784 -28.65 14.82 1.69
N THR A 785 -29.79 14.15 1.82
CA THR A 785 -30.62 13.82 0.65
C THR A 785 -31.18 15.10 0.01
N PRO A 786 -31.45 15.12 -1.31
CA PRO A 786 -31.93 16.31 -2.03
C PRO A 786 -33.17 16.98 -1.42
N ASN A 787 -33.97 16.24 -0.66
CA ASN A 787 -35.19 16.70 -0.01
C ASN A 787 -34.95 17.60 1.23
N THR A 788 -33.69 17.87 1.61
CA THR A 788 -33.34 18.59 2.85
C THR A 788 -32.90 20.05 2.62
N ILE A 789 -32.90 20.53 1.36
CA ILE A 789 -32.46 21.89 1.01
C ILE A 789 -33.52 22.93 1.41
N THR A 790 -33.44 23.46 2.64
CA THR A 790 -34.28 24.59 3.11
C THR A 790 -33.50 25.57 4.00
N MET A 791 -32.29 25.99 3.60
CA MET A 791 -31.58 27.11 4.22
C MET A 791 -30.95 28.03 3.15
N ILE A 792 -31.57 29.20 2.90
CA ILE A 792 -30.97 30.29 2.13
C ILE A 792 -30.47 31.35 3.11
N PRO A 793 -29.15 31.62 3.20
CA PRO A 793 -28.63 32.75 3.96
C PRO A 793 -28.99 34.07 3.25
N SER A 794 -29.71 34.96 3.94
CA SER A 794 -30.25 36.20 3.37
C SER A 794 -29.22 37.35 3.31
N THR A 795 -28.10 37.16 2.62
CA THR A 795 -27.07 38.21 2.43
C THR A 795 -26.39 38.14 1.06
N ILE A 796 -27.06 38.63 0.02
CA ILE A 796 -26.47 39.34 -1.13
C ILE A 796 -27.60 40.22 -1.71
N THR A 797 -27.44 41.54 -1.62
CA THR A 797 -28.33 42.51 -2.27
C THR A 797 -27.83 42.82 -3.67
N GLY A 798 -28.62 42.53 -4.70
CA GLY A 798 -28.50 43.20 -5.99
C GLY A 798 -28.43 42.33 -7.25
N MET A 799 -29.50 41.60 -7.59
CA MET A 799 -29.88 41.32 -8.98
C MET A 799 -31.41 41.29 -9.11
N GLN A 800 -31.94 41.78 -10.24
CA GLN A 800 -33.39 41.80 -10.50
C GLN A 800 -33.89 40.42 -10.95
N PRO A 801 -35.12 40.02 -10.58
CA PRO A 801 -35.70 38.76 -11.05
C PRO A 801 -36.15 38.85 -12.51
N LEU A 802 -35.72 37.89 -13.32
CA LEU A 802 -36.31 37.64 -14.65
C LEU A 802 -37.63 36.85 -14.50
N HIS A 803 -38.62 37.18 -15.32
CA HIS A 803 -39.99 36.66 -15.22
C HIS A 803 -40.12 35.16 -15.56
N PRO A 804 -41.06 34.43 -14.94
CA PRO A 804 -41.40 33.07 -15.31
C PRO A 804 -42.20 33.01 -16.61
N PHE A 805 -41.99 31.97 -17.42
CA PHE A 805 -42.79 31.72 -18.62
C PHE A 805 -44.15 31.11 -18.29
N ASN A 806 -45.22 31.67 -18.88
CA ASN A 806 -46.58 31.20 -18.76
C ASN A 806 -46.82 29.89 -19.52
N THR A 807 -47.68 29.02 -18.97
CA THR A 807 -48.51 28.09 -19.77
C THR A 807 -49.97 28.56 -19.73
N PHE A 808 -50.63 28.56 -20.89
CA PHE A 808 -52.00 29.08 -21.07
C PHE A 808 -53.09 28.05 -20.68
N PRO A 809 -54.34 28.47 -20.44
CA PRO A 809 -55.35 27.71 -19.71
C PRO A 809 -56.52 27.19 -20.57
N SER A 810 -57.35 26.28 -20.01
CA SER A 810 -58.83 26.37 -20.09
C SER A 810 -59.56 25.26 -19.30
N THR A 811 -60.59 25.66 -18.53
CA THR A 811 -61.87 24.94 -18.24
C THR A 811 -61.88 23.41 -17.98
N GLY A 812 -62.37 22.84 -16.87
CA GLY A 812 -63.02 23.35 -15.65
C GLY A 812 -64.47 22.86 -15.48
N HIS A 813 -64.76 22.04 -14.44
CA HIS A 813 -66.08 21.94 -13.76
C HIS A 813 -66.07 21.10 -12.45
N ASN A 814 -66.49 21.74 -11.35
CA ASN A 814 -67.30 21.28 -10.21
C ASN A 814 -67.05 19.99 -9.37
N ASN A 815 -67.06 20.24 -8.04
CA ASN A 815 -67.65 19.43 -6.93
C ASN A 815 -66.94 18.10 -6.55
N THR A 816 -66.74 17.72 -5.26
CA THR A 816 -67.24 18.26 -3.97
C THR A 816 -66.34 17.81 -2.79
N LEU A 817 -66.26 18.62 -1.72
CA LEU A 817 -65.74 18.27 -0.38
C LEU A 817 -66.70 17.28 0.36
N PRO A 818 -66.34 16.57 1.47
CA PRO A 818 -65.49 17.06 2.59
C PRO A 818 -64.51 16.08 3.31
N HIS A 819 -63.71 16.67 4.21
CA HIS A 819 -62.94 16.07 5.34
C HIS A 819 -63.87 15.45 6.44
N PRO A 820 -63.42 14.89 7.61
CA PRO A 820 -62.07 14.91 8.24
C PRO A 820 -61.57 13.64 9.03
N HIS A 821 -60.32 13.73 9.56
CA HIS A 821 -59.68 12.90 10.62
C HIS A 821 -59.44 11.39 10.31
N SER A 822 -58.51 10.63 10.93
CA SER A 822 -57.58 10.89 12.07
C SER A 822 -56.28 10.06 11.97
N THR A 823 -55.31 10.42 12.82
CA THR A 823 -54.12 9.69 13.31
C THR A 823 -54.10 8.14 13.23
N THR A 824 -52.92 7.52 13.01
CA THR A 824 -52.07 6.83 14.05
C THR A 824 -50.78 6.24 13.44
N ARG A 825 -49.71 6.12 14.25
CA ARG A 825 -48.45 5.38 13.97
C ARG A 825 -48.66 3.92 13.54
N VAL A 826 -47.80 3.42 12.65
CA VAL A 826 -46.84 2.33 12.90
C VAL A 826 -45.53 2.69 12.18
#